data_AF-A0A818CS79-F1
#
_entry.id   AF-A0A818CS79-F1
#
_cell.length_a   1.000
_cell.length_b   1.000
_cell.length_c   1.000
_cell.angle_alpha   90.00
_cell.angle_beta   90.00
_cell.angle_gamma   90.00
#
_symmetry.space_group_name_H-M   'P 1'
#
loop_
_entity.id
_entity.type
_entity.pdbx_description
1 polymer ?
#
loop_
_entity_poly.entity_id
_entity_poly.type
_entity_poly.pdbx_seq_one_letter_code
_entity_poly.pdbx_strand_id
1 'polypeptide(L)'
;MKNFNRALASEDELQEKDILDYQTSINYLEEAQVLKEHLESYLISPAALVTNIVAELKQINDKLNQDDLNNPLVTIYLDNLCMLKSSFMQLEENYSNSCRKFEKHFDELLQTVHELIRKNDFKQVAELPLNILQCLQALKNHLPSRAHESYSGIVKYLLQYLCNLSEKVEPFLAKVRLNNDEVELVKNSMEILRSAKENSALQERVSKYIEMLKKKTCVADEHDTNQTFGNNTKDLNEIYNEFITKAVRHFDEISLRIKEIFDTNGDNALEYIKTLVSDMDALRTIPELETKTAGTYYHTIENIRGYMQHLLGEVEKLVIAIDQQSGITNYRYLARSLSRLKNAEWINQVSPGAYDNLMRRITEELMQYACQLEDSLMKINFSLKCPENVSIAKEIVEKIESTRDLERSVPELEKYRSNIRQRFLRCTQDAFNRIQKTFNLQDKDVYQIKQHLKELQEIQQECSNLHPACIFLQKQGYARINMLNSDIDELKAKNKQEIEVLTAAQRDMESELQNLNLIVQKSTNLSSSSTDEDVFGIFSDMIGLDSQKRRSQTETYLRSSEYSSIESVYEKFSNVRKKHRQISQRIEDQRAELRISLGRLESIKKEHDLLIDVGHSSSKEVSFLQEKGFDSYELLSKNIQEKERIFNERGQNQQSYHFSGRLDASTANSALVYISQCEKVGHDRVRENATDANENLRKYIKEYGIFLKQEINMKFNYMRTIDDERDPFLYSQDLEMRLQELSSSSKFAHVFECINAAETVEDLQQKFLEFHRILSSKMEEYKNASKIKELRDQVIIAQALACVDRFCANILAGNGFADLYKQYQREIHKECRIAYKTVLDYISKGDYPNVDMALSDIQDKPLNPRDKAQIQNDLHCSLNKLMNDTKSIANWLSGKVERENNRNQITEIKENIEKIRIACNKHMIMKLLDEDTQTSLKKFDNEINETLSRIILKGLNSVEAFMDADSFSEAEHGMETLSKVQRELAGYCISSEVTMKSDELKRSLDQIVTTILERNDFEDVNKYSINPPKDLLAKLKMVASHGSARFTQAHNSMVGKIRQTFTLAIDQVHKAPLNERSLKIRSLNYALCFLPDDLQTQFKLQIDELSKLIADEETAYRQDLERSFTNVDEDEHAITKLGALAERYSQQHMHDFLKTLREQCLKQLQIYRMKVQKFFDEKNIQSAIDSIKKILKYEKSVGAYISETKGI
;
A
#
# COMPACT_ATOMS: atom_id res chain seq x y z
N MET A 1 -11.42 -146.02 -48.20
CA MET A 1 -10.75 -145.66 -46.93
C MET A 1 -9.54 -144.74 -47.05
N LYS A 2 -8.44 -145.11 -47.74
CA LYS A 2 -7.24 -144.23 -47.81
C LYS A 2 -7.51 -142.83 -48.40
N ASN A 3 -8.37 -142.73 -49.42
CA ASN A 3 -8.72 -141.45 -50.03
C ASN A 3 -9.56 -140.57 -49.11
N PHE A 4 -10.61 -141.14 -48.49
CA PHE A 4 -11.43 -140.45 -47.49
C PHE A 4 -10.61 -139.96 -46.28
N ASN A 5 -9.77 -140.81 -45.67
CA ASN A 5 -8.93 -140.37 -44.54
C ASN A 5 -7.87 -139.36 -44.98
N ARG A 6 -7.38 -139.44 -46.23
CA ARG A 6 -6.51 -138.40 -46.78
C ARG A 6 -7.27 -137.08 -46.91
N ALA A 7 -8.42 -137.06 -47.57
CA ALA A 7 -9.23 -135.86 -47.76
C ALA A 7 -9.68 -135.22 -46.43
N LEU A 8 -10.05 -136.04 -45.45
CA LEU A 8 -10.39 -135.59 -44.11
C LEU A 8 -9.18 -134.99 -43.39
N ALA A 9 -7.99 -135.58 -43.52
CA ALA A 9 -6.75 -135.10 -42.86
C ALA A 9 -5.97 -134.02 -43.64
N SER A 10 -6.21 -133.86 -44.95
CA SER A 10 -5.48 -132.95 -45.86
C SER A 10 -6.17 -131.61 -46.08
N GLU A 11 -7.24 -131.32 -45.35
CA GLU A 11 -7.98 -130.05 -45.41
C GLU A 11 -8.60 -129.77 -46.81
N ASP A 12 -8.77 -130.82 -47.62
CA ASP A 12 -9.44 -130.79 -48.93
C ASP A 12 -10.95 -131.01 -48.79
N GLU A 13 -11.73 -130.57 -49.79
CA GLU A 13 -13.19 -130.78 -49.83
C GLU A 13 -13.53 -132.27 -50.01
N LEU A 14 -14.34 -132.81 -49.11
CA LEU A 14 -14.79 -134.20 -49.18
C LEU A 14 -15.76 -134.38 -50.36
N GLN A 15 -15.45 -135.33 -51.24
CA GLN A 15 -16.39 -135.68 -52.31
C GLN A 15 -17.41 -136.70 -51.81
N GLU A 16 -18.66 -136.58 -52.28
CA GLU A 16 -19.76 -137.49 -51.93
C GLU A 16 -19.39 -138.96 -52.21
N LYS A 17 -18.61 -139.20 -53.28
CA LYS A 17 -18.07 -140.51 -53.64
C LYS A 17 -17.13 -141.08 -52.56
N ASP A 18 -16.28 -140.25 -51.95
CA ASP A 18 -15.36 -140.71 -50.89
C ASP A 18 -16.14 -141.13 -49.63
N ILE A 19 -17.24 -140.42 -49.32
CA ILE A 19 -18.15 -140.75 -48.22
C ILE A 19 -18.85 -142.08 -48.50
N LEU A 20 -19.39 -142.25 -49.71
CA LEU A 20 -20.07 -143.48 -50.14
C LEU A 20 -19.12 -144.69 -50.13
N ASP A 21 -17.89 -144.52 -50.61
CA ASP A 21 -16.86 -145.57 -50.56
C ASP A 21 -16.51 -145.93 -49.10
N TYR A 22 -16.47 -144.95 -48.19
CA TYR A 22 -16.22 -145.17 -46.76
C TYR A 22 -17.41 -145.86 -46.06
N GLN A 23 -18.65 -145.45 -46.35
CA GLN A 23 -19.87 -146.11 -45.88
C GLN A 23 -19.95 -147.55 -46.41
N THR A 24 -19.67 -147.76 -47.70
CA THR A 24 -19.63 -149.10 -48.30
C THR A 24 -18.59 -149.97 -47.60
N SER A 25 -17.42 -149.40 -47.25
CA SER A 25 -16.40 -150.11 -46.49
C SER A 25 -16.84 -150.44 -45.06
N ILE A 26 -17.61 -149.55 -44.40
CA ILE A 26 -18.22 -149.81 -43.08
C ILE A 26 -19.25 -150.93 -43.18
N ASN A 27 -20.18 -150.85 -44.15
CA ASN A 27 -21.22 -151.85 -44.37
C ASN A 27 -20.62 -153.22 -44.73
N TYR A 28 -19.57 -153.26 -45.57
CA TYR A 28 -18.87 -154.50 -45.90
C TYR A 28 -18.18 -155.11 -44.67
N LEU A 29 -17.68 -154.28 -43.74
CA LEU A 29 -17.11 -154.75 -42.47
C LEU A 29 -18.18 -155.18 -41.47
N GLU A 30 -19.36 -154.57 -41.49
CA GLU A 30 -20.54 -155.02 -40.72
C GLU A 30 -21.05 -156.38 -41.24
N GLU A 31 -21.12 -156.57 -42.55
CA GLU A 31 -21.47 -157.84 -43.19
C GLU A 31 -20.40 -158.92 -42.95
N ALA A 32 -19.12 -158.58 -43.08
CA ALA A 32 -18.00 -159.49 -42.79
C ALA A 32 -17.89 -159.83 -41.29
N GLN A 33 -18.53 -159.07 -40.41
CA GLN A 33 -18.58 -159.34 -38.96
C GLN A 33 -19.36 -160.63 -38.62
N VAL A 34 -20.19 -161.13 -39.55
CA VAL A 34 -20.87 -162.43 -39.42
C VAL A 34 -19.88 -163.61 -39.55
N LEU A 35 -18.72 -163.40 -40.19
CA LEU A 35 -17.65 -164.41 -40.36
C LEU A 35 -16.61 -164.40 -39.22
N LYS A 36 -16.87 -163.65 -38.14
CA LYS A 36 -15.93 -163.39 -37.03
C LYS A 36 -15.47 -164.65 -36.28
N GLU A 37 -16.24 -165.74 -36.29
CA GLU A 37 -15.84 -167.03 -35.70
C GLU A 37 -14.87 -167.85 -36.58
N HIS A 38 -14.69 -167.47 -37.85
CA HIS A 38 -13.87 -168.21 -38.83
C HIS A 38 -12.62 -167.46 -39.32
N LEU A 39 -12.36 -166.26 -38.81
CA LEU A 39 -11.21 -165.43 -39.17
C LEU A 39 -10.43 -165.04 -37.91
N GLU A 40 -9.28 -165.67 -37.68
CA GLU A 40 -8.40 -165.35 -36.56
C GLU A 40 -7.81 -163.92 -36.69
N SER A 41 -8.23 -163.04 -35.77
CA SER A 41 -7.51 -161.86 -35.22
C SER A 41 -7.22 -160.59 -36.06
N TYR A 42 -7.69 -160.41 -37.30
CA TYR A 42 -7.39 -159.19 -38.09
C TYR A 42 -8.58 -158.39 -38.67
N LEU A 43 -9.79 -158.49 -38.13
CA LEU A 43 -10.94 -157.67 -38.57
C LEU A 43 -11.14 -156.41 -37.70
N ILE A 44 -10.99 -155.22 -38.31
CA ILE A 44 -11.29 -153.91 -37.70
C ILE A 44 -12.80 -153.79 -37.47
N SER A 45 -13.21 -153.31 -36.29
CA SER A 45 -14.63 -153.06 -35.97
C SER A 45 -15.18 -151.86 -36.75
N PRO A 46 -16.38 -151.96 -37.35
CA PRO A 46 -17.10 -150.83 -37.97
C PRO A 46 -17.19 -149.59 -37.07
N ALA A 47 -17.41 -149.78 -35.76
CA ALA A 47 -17.46 -148.68 -34.79
C ALA A 47 -16.11 -147.93 -34.62
N ALA A 48 -14.98 -148.62 -34.83
CA ALA A 48 -13.66 -148.00 -34.75
C ALA A 48 -13.42 -147.02 -35.92
N LEU A 49 -14.03 -147.27 -37.08
CA LEU A 49 -13.90 -146.42 -38.26
C LEU A 49 -14.72 -145.13 -38.16
N VAL A 50 -15.88 -145.19 -37.49
CA VAL A 50 -16.65 -144.00 -37.12
C VAL A 50 -15.93 -143.21 -36.02
N THR A 51 -15.34 -143.90 -35.04
CA THR A 51 -14.53 -143.26 -33.99
C THR A 51 -13.31 -142.55 -34.58
N ASN A 52 -12.73 -143.08 -35.68
CA ASN A 52 -11.67 -142.44 -36.43
C ASN A 52 -12.13 -141.13 -37.08
N ILE A 53 -13.34 -141.09 -37.68
CA ILE A 53 -13.91 -139.84 -38.21
C ILE A 53 -14.02 -138.79 -37.09
N VAL A 54 -14.55 -139.18 -35.92
CA VAL A 54 -14.69 -138.27 -34.77
C VAL A 54 -13.34 -137.77 -34.25
N ALA A 55 -12.32 -138.63 -34.21
CA ALA A 55 -10.98 -138.27 -33.75
C ALA A 55 -10.27 -137.29 -34.71
N GLU A 56 -10.34 -137.54 -36.02
CA GLU A 56 -9.80 -136.66 -37.06
C GLU A 56 -10.52 -135.31 -37.06
N LEU A 57 -11.87 -135.30 -36.99
CA LEU A 57 -12.65 -134.06 -36.88
C LEU A 57 -12.30 -133.25 -35.63
N LYS A 58 -12.01 -133.92 -34.49
CA LYS A 58 -11.59 -133.24 -33.27
C LYS A 58 -10.21 -132.57 -33.42
N GLN A 59 -9.26 -133.22 -34.10
CA GLN A 59 -7.95 -132.61 -34.38
C GLN A 59 -8.07 -131.38 -35.31
N ILE A 60 -8.94 -131.44 -36.32
CA ILE A 60 -9.20 -130.31 -37.23
C ILE A 60 -9.89 -129.18 -36.48
N ASN A 61 -10.87 -129.48 -35.62
CA ASN A 61 -11.54 -128.50 -34.78
C ASN A 61 -10.57 -127.78 -33.82
N ASP A 62 -9.62 -128.51 -33.24
CA ASP A 62 -8.63 -127.93 -32.32
C ASP A 62 -7.61 -127.03 -33.04
N LYS A 63 -7.27 -127.33 -34.30
CA LYS A 63 -6.47 -126.44 -35.17
C LYS A 63 -7.23 -125.18 -35.57
N LEU A 64 -8.48 -125.31 -35.99
CA LEU A 64 -9.30 -124.18 -36.44
C LEU A 64 -9.69 -123.22 -35.32
N ASN A 65 -9.66 -123.65 -34.05
CA ASN A 65 -9.83 -122.75 -32.90
C ASN A 65 -8.70 -121.70 -32.77
N GLN A 66 -7.63 -121.79 -33.57
CA GLN A 66 -6.50 -120.84 -33.57
C GLN A 66 -6.49 -119.90 -34.79
N ASP A 67 -7.38 -120.09 -35.76
CA ASP A 67 -7.39 -119.35 -37.04
C ASP A 67 -8.52 -118.31 -37.12
N ASP A 68 -8.33 -117.30 -37.98
CA ASP A 68 -9.32 -116.25 -38.24
C ASP A 68 -10.60 -116.81 -38.89
N LEU A 69 -11.77 -116.26 -38.50
CA LEU A 69 -13.10 -116.63 -39.05
C LEU A 69 -13.24 -116.52 -40.56
N ASN A 70 -12.37 -115.72 -41.21
CA ASN A 70 -12.34 -115.52 -42.66
C ASN A 70 -11.40 -116.51 -43.38
N ASN A 71 -10.82 -117.48 -42.65
CA ASN A 71 -9.99 -118.50 -43.25
C ASN A 71 -10.87 -119.44 -44.10
N PRO A 72 -10.59 -119.61 -45.41
CA PRO A 72 -11.33 -120.53 -46.28
C PRO A 72 -11.42 -121.96 -45.72
N LEU A 73 -10.42 -122.38 -44.93
CA LEU A 73 -10.38 -123.69 -44.27
C LEU A 73 -11.53 -123.87 -43.26
N VAL A 74 -12.02 -122.79 -42.65
CA VAL A 74 -13.19 -122.83 -41.74
C VAL A 74 -14.46 -123.17 -42.51
N THR A 75 -14.64 -122.57 -43.71
CA THR A 75 -15.77 -122.88 -44.60
C THR A 75 -15.69 -124.33 -45.07
N ILE A 76 -14.53 -124.77 -45.57
CA ILE A 76 -14.31 -126.16 -46.03
C ILE A 76 -14.58 -127.16 -44.89
N TYR A 77 -14.14 -126.86 -43.67
CA TYR A 77 -14.39 -127.70 -42.51
C TYR A 77 -15.88 -127.80 -42.16
N LEU A 78 -16.61 -126.68 -42.14
CA LEU A 78 -18.04 -126.68 -41.85
C LEU A 78 -18.84 -127.35 -42.97
N ASP A 79 -18.47 -127.15 -44.23
CA ASP A 79 -19.05 -127.83 -45.39
C ASP A 79 -18.81 -129.35 -45.31
N ASN A 80 -17.57 -129.77 -45.05
CA ASN A 80 -17.21 -131.18 -44.86
C ASN A 80 -17.97 -131.82 -43.69
N LEU A 81 -18.09 -131.12 -42.55
CA LEU A 81 -18.90 -131.56 -41.42
C LEU A 81 -20.39 -131.64 -41.76
N CYS A 82 -20.91 -130.69 -42.53
CA CYS A 82 -22.30 -130.67 -42.97
C CYS A 82 -22.61 -131.87 -43.87
N MET A 83 -21.71 -132.16 -44.82
CA MET A 83 -21.78 -133.33 -45.67
C MET A 83 -21.68 -134.63 -44.86
N LEU A 84 -20.70 -134.74 -43.96
CA LEU A 84 -20.53 -135.93 -43.11
C LEU A 84 -21.72 -136.16 -42.19
N LYS A 85 -22.33 -135.10 -41.63
CA LYS A 85 -23.56 -135.18 -40.85
C LYS A 85 -24.70 -135.85 -41.63
N SER A 86 -24.85 -135.52 -42.91
CA SER A 86 -25.92 -136.09 -43.74
C SER A 86 -25.80 -137.61 -43.92
N SER A 87 -24.58 -138.13 -43.87
CA SER A 87 -24.24 -139.55 -44.05
C SER A 87 -24.01 -140.30 -42.72
N PHE A 88 -23.66 -139.59 -41.66
CA PHE A 88 -23.41 -140.10 -40.31
C PHE A 88 -24.12 -139.21 -39.28
N MET A 89 -25.37 -139.54 -38.95
CA MET A 89 -26.22 -138.77 -38.03
C MET A 89 -25.58 -138.50 -36.65
N GLN A 90 -24.64 -139.34 -36.23
CA GLN A 90 -23.90 -139.19 -34.97
C GLN A 90 -22.99 -137.95 -34.94
N LEU A 91 -22.74 -137.31 -36.09
CA LEU A 91 -21.94 -136.09 -36.21
C LEU A 91 -22.78 -134.79 -36.19
N GLU A 92 -24.11 -134.89 -36.10
CA GLU A 92 -25.04 -133.75 -36.01
C GLU A 92 -24.68 -132.80 -34.84
N GLU A 93 -24.42 -133.39 -33.68
CA GLU A 93 -24.09 -132.63 -32.46
C GLU A 93 -22.76 -131.89 -32.62
N ASN A 94 -21.80 -132.48 -33.32
CA ASN A 94 -20.51 -131.85 -33.60
C ASN A 94 -20.65 -130.65 -34.54
N TYR A 95 -21.41 -130.80 -35.64
CA TYR A 95 -21.69 -129.70 -36.57
C TYR A 95 -22.45 -128.56 -35.88
N SER A 96 -23.50 -128.87 -35.11
CA SER A 96 -24.28 -127.88 -34.37
C SER A 96 -23.46 -127.14 -33.31
N ASN A 97 -22.56 -127.84 -32.60
CA ASN A 97 -21.67 -127.24 -31.62
C ASN A 97 -20.62 -126.33 -32.26
N SER A 98 -20.07 -126.71 -33.43
CA SER A 98 -19.14 -125.85 -34.18
C SER A 98 -19.85 -124.59 -34.69
N CYS A 99 -21.06 -124.69 -35.24
CA CYS A 99 -21.84 -123.52 -35.65
C CYS A 99 -22.12 -122.55 -34.49
N ARG A 100 -22.56 -123.06 -33.32
CA ARG A 100 -22.78 -122.22 -32.12
C ARG A 100 -21.51 -121.53 -31.60
N LYS A 101 -20.36 -122.18 -31.69
CA LYS A 101 -19.08 -121.57 -31.30
C LYS A 101 -18.71 -120.41 -32.22
N PHE A 102 -18.86 -120.57 -33.54
CA PHE A 102 -18.61 -119.50 -34.49
C PHE A 102 -19.63 -118.36 -34.36
N GLU A 103 -20.90 -118.65 -34.05
CA GLU A 103 -21.89 -117.63 -33.70
C GLU A 103 -21.46 -116.81 -32.47
N LYS A 104 -20.98 -117.46 -31.41
CA LYS A 104 -20.50 -116.77 -30.21
C LYS A 104 -19.31 -115.86 -30.52
N HIS A 105 -18.36 -116.34 -31.32
CA HIS A 105 -17.20 -115.55 -31.71
C HIS A 105 -17.58 -114.36 -32.62
N PHE A 106 -18.59 -114.53 -33.47
CA PHE A 106 -19.19 -113.44 -34.23
C PHE A 106 -19.83 -112.37 -33.32
N ASP A 107 -20.57 -112.78 -32.29
CA ASP A 107 -21.17 -111.85 -31.31
C ASP A 107 -20.10 -111.09 -30.50
N GLU A 108 -18.98 -111.73 -30.17
CA GLU A 108 -17.81 -111.09 -29.52
C GLU A 108 -17.18 -110.00 -30.42
N LEU A 109 -17.07 -110.26 -31.74
CA LEU A 109 -16.61 -109.25 -32.72
C LEU A 109 -17.58 -108.08 -32.83
N LEU A 110 -18.89 -108.34 -32.84
CA LEU A 110 -19.91 -107.28 -32.84
C LEU A 110 -19.78 -106.39 -31.59
N GLN A 111 -19.61 -106.97 -30.40
CA GLN A 111 -19.39 -106.21 -29.17
C GLN A 111 -18.12 -105.36 -29.23
N THR A 112 -17.04 -105.92 -29.77
CA THR A 112 -15.77 -105.21 -29.96
C THR A 112 -15.95 -103.96 -30.84
N VAL A 113 -16.73 -104.04 -31.93
CA VAL A 113 -17.03 -102.86 -32.75
C VAL A 113 -17.81 -101.79 -31.99
N HIS A 114 -18.79 -102.16 -31.17
CA HIS A 114 -19.53 -101.18 -30.35
C HIS A 114 -18.62 -100.47 -29.36
N GLU A 115 -17.65 -101.17 -28.76
CA GLU A 115 -16.64 -100.55 -27.90
C GLU A 115 -15.70 -99.61 -28.67
N LEU A 116 -15.26 -99.99 -29.87
CA LEU A 116 -14.40 -99.16 -30.71
C LEU A 116 -15.11 -97.87 -31.17
N ILE A 117 -16.42 -97.95 -31.47
CA ILE A 117 -17.25 -96.77 -31.74
C ILE A 117 -17.29 -95.84 -30.52
N ARG A 118 -17.46 -96.39 -29.30
CA ARG A 118 -17.44 -95.59 -28.07
C ARG A 118 -16.07 -94.98 -27.76
N LYS A 119 -14.99 -95.63 -28.19
CA LYS A 119 -13.59 -95.16 -28.04
C LYS A 119 -13.15 -94.19 -29.14
N ASN A 120 -14.01 -93.88 -30.12
CA ASN A 120 -13.71 -93.02 -31.27
C ASN A 120 -12.55 -93.52 -32.17
N ASP A 121 -12.23 -94.83 -32.13
CA ASP A 121 -11.18 -95.40 -32.99
C ASP A 121 -11.73 -95.73 -34.38
N PHE A 122 -11.97 -94.68 -35.17
CA PHE A 122 -12.64 -94.80 -36.47
C PHE A 122 -11.82 -95.59 -37.50
N LYS A 123 -10.50 -95.73 -37.30
CA LYS A 123 -9.66 -96.56 -38.16
C LYS A 123 -10.02 -98.03 -37.98
N GLN A 124 -10.05 -98.52 -36.73
CA GLN A 124 -10.45 -99.90 -36.45
C GLN A 124 -11.95 -100.15 -36.71
N VAL A 125 -12.80 -99.15 -36.50
CA VAL A 125 -14.24 -99.22 -36.85
C VAL A 125 -14.46 -99.31 -38.36
N ALA A 126 -13.53 -98.87 -39.21
CA ALA A 126 -13.64 -99.08 -40.65
C ALA A 126 -13.17 -100.50 -41.08
N GLU A 127 -12.24 -101.10 -40.34
CA GLU A 127 -11.59 -102.39 -40.65
C GLU A 127 -12.40 -103.59 -40.12
N LEU A 128 -12.80 -103.61 -38.84
CA LEU A 128 -13.50 -104.77 -38.25
C LEU A 128 -14.84 -105.10 -38.94
N PRO A 129 -15.69 -104.12 -39.28
CA PRO A 129 -16.93 -104.39 -40.00
C PRO A 129 -16.70 -104.97 -41.40
N LEU A 130 -15.56 -104.68 -42.05
CA LEU A 130 -15.20 -105.34 -43.30
C LEU A 130 -14.93 -106.83 -43.08
N ASN A 131 -14.16 -107.16 -42.04
CA ASN A 131 -13.90 -108.56 -41.68
C ASN A 131 -15.21 -109.28 -41.34
N ILE A 132 -16.10 -108.64 -40.58
CA ILE A 132 -17.45 -109.16 -40.28
C ILE A 132 -18.26 -109.40 -41.56
N LEU A 133 -18.24 -108.47 -42.51
CA LEU A 133 -18.94 -108.61 -43.79
C LEU A 133 -18.37 -109.76 -44.64
N GLN A 134 -17.04 -109.92 -44.67
CA GLN A 134 -16.37 -111.02 -45.36
C GLN A 134 -16.69 -112.38 -44.71
N CYS A 135 -16.66 -112.47 -43.39
CA CYS A 135 -17.06 -113.66 -42.64
C CYS A 135 -18.53 -114.04 -42.91
N LEU A 136 -19.44 -113.06 -42.96
CA LEU A 136 -20.85 -113.28 -43.29
C LEU A 136 -21.05 -113.84 -44.69
N GLN A 137 -20.22 -113.41 -45.66
CA GLN A 137 -20.25 -113.92 -47.02
C GLN A 137 -19.70 -115.35 -47.10
N ALA A 138 -18.57 -115.62 -46.42
CA ALA A 138 -17.91 -116.93 -46.42
C ALA A 138 -18.71 -118.02 -45.69
N LEU A 139 -19.47 -117.67 -44.66
CA LEU A 139 -20.24 -118.60 -43.81
C LEU A 139 -21.75 -118.51 -44.00
N LYS A 140 -22.19 -117.97 -45.15
CA LYS A 140 -23.60 -117.67 -45.46
C LYS A 140 -24.55 -118.87 -45.27
N ASN A 141 -24.07 -120.09 -45.50
CA ASN A 141 -24.86 -121.32 -45.40
C ASN A 141 -24.86 -121.96 -44.00
N HIS A 142 -23.99 -121.49 -43.09
CA HIS A 142 -23.80 -122.07 -41.75
C HIS A 142 -24.22 -121.14 -40.62
N LEU A 143 -24.26 -119.82 -40.87
CA LEU A 143 -24.72 -118.83 -39.89
C LEU A 143 -26.20 -118.45 -40.11
N PRO A 144 -26.98 -118.23 -39.03
CA PRO A 144 -28.38 -117.84 -39.12
C PRO A 144 -28.56 -116.42 -39.72
N SER A 145 -29.70 -116.19 -40.37
CA SER A 145 -30.06 -114.93 -41.04
C SER A 145 -29.92 -113.68 -40.15
N ARG A 146 -30.05 -113.82 -38.82
CA ARG A 146 -29.84 -112.75 -37.82
C ARG A 146 -28.45 -112.10 -37.91
N ALA A 147 -27.42 -112.84 -38.31
CA ALA A 147 -26.05 -112.35 -38.39
C ALA A 147 -25.89 -111.26 -39.47
N HIS A 148 -26.69 -111.31 -40.53
CA HIS A 148 -26.75 -110.28 -41.58
C HIS A 148 -27.46 -109.00 -41.10
N GLU A 149 -28.46 -109.13 -40.23
CA GLU A 149 -29.15 -107.99 -39.61
C GLU A 149 -28.23 -107.25 -38.62
N SER A 150 -27.37 -107.97 -37.89
CA SER A 150 -26.41 -107.41 -36.94
C SER A 150 -25.37 -106.46 -37.56
N TYR A 151 -24.88 -106.74 -38.78
CA TYR A 151 -24.00 -105.80 -39.50
C TYR A 151 -24.70 -104.47 -39.82
N SER A 152 -25.96 -104.55 -40.23
CA SER A 152 -26.78 -103.36 -40.48
C SER A 152 -27.06 -102.56 -39.20
N GLY A 153 -27.13 -103.24 -38.05
CA GLY A 153 -27.26 -102.64 -36.73
C GLY A 153 -26.03 -101.82 -36.33
N ILE A 154 -24.82 -102.26 -36.67
CA ILE A 154 -23.57 -101.55 -36.35
C ILE A 154 -23.47 -100.21 -37.08
N VAL A 155 -23.74 -100.17 -38.40
CA VAL A 155 -23.63 -98.92 -39.18
C VAL A 155 -24.69 -97.92 -38.71
N LYS A 156 -25.90 -98.40 -38.37
CA LYS A 156 -26.93 -97.57 -37.73
C LYS A 156 -26.48 -97.05 -36.37
N TYR A 157 -25.85 -97.89 -35.54
CA TYR A 157 -25.32 -97.49 -34.23
C TYR A 157 -24.24 -96.41 -34.35
N LEU A 158 -23.33 -96.53 -35.32
CA LEU A 158 -22.32 -95.51 -35.62
C LEU A 158 -22.96 -94.17 -36.01
N LEU A 159 -23.88 -94.18 -36.99
CA LEU A 159 -24.55 -92.96 -37.44
C LEU A 159 -25.36 -92.31 -36.31
N GLN A 160 -26.06 -93.11 -35.51
CA GLN A 160 -26.80 -92.60 -34.36
C GLN A 160 -25.87 -92.05 -33.27
N TYR A 161 -24.72 -92.69 -33.02
CA TYR A 161 -23.71 -92.18 -32.09
C TYR A 161 -23.21 -90.78 -32.52
N LEU A 162 -22.89 -90.60 -33.81
CA LEU A 162 -22.42 -89.32 -34.34
C LEU A 162 -23.53 -88.25 -34.38
N CYS A 163 -24.77 -88.61 -34.73
CA CYS A 163 -25.92 -87.71 -34.62
C CYS A 163 -26.16 -87.26 -33.17
N ASN A 164 -26.06 -88.18 -32.21
CA ASN A 164 -26.23 -87.88 -30.79
C ASN A 164 -25.14 -86.91 -30.27
N LEU A 165 -23.93 -86.92 -30.84
CA LEU A 165 -22.91 -85.91 -30.50
C LEU A 165 -23.34 -84.52 -30.96
N SER A 166 -23.94 -84.40 -32.15
CA SER A 166 -24.49 -83.12 -32.62
C SER A 166 -25.69 -82.66 -31.78
N GLU A 167 -26.59 -83.56 -31.41
CA GLU A 167 -27.79 -83.23 -30.60
C GLU A 167 -27.43 -82.85 -29.16
N LYS A 168 -26.41 -83.47 -28.57
CA LYS A 168 -25.92 -83.12 -27.22
C LYS A 168 -25.42 -81.68 -27.11
N VAL A 169 -24.88 -81.14 -28.19
CA VAL A 169 -24.30 -79.80 -28.20
C VAL A 169 -25.34 -78.71 -28.48
N GLU A 170 -26.50 -79.09 -29.02
CA GLU A 170 -27.56 -78.18 -29.45
C GLU A 170 -28.16 -77.31 -28.33
N PRO A 171 -28.45 -77.82 -27.11
CA PRO A 171 -28.91 -76.99 -26.00
C PRO A 171 -27.90 -75.94 -25.54
N PHE A 172 -26.60 -76.17 -25.77
CA PHE A 172 -25.55 -75.22 -25.42
C PHE A 172 -25.46 -74.11 -26.47
N LEU A 173 -25.50 -74.47 -27.76
CA LEU A 173 -25.52 -73.51 -28.87
C LEU A 173 -26.81 -72.68 -28.95
N ALA A 174 -27.85 -73.03 -28.19
CA ALA A 174 -29.06 -72.23 -28.02
C ALA A 174 -28.95 -71.18 -26.89
N LYS A 175 -27.91 -71.25 -26.04
CA LYS A 175 -27.63 -70.22 -25.03
C LYS A 175 -26.89 -69.07 -25.70
N VAL A 176 -27.09 -67.84 -25.23
CA VAL A 176 -26.33 -66.66 -25.71
C VAL A 176 -24.87 -66.69 -25.23
N ARG A 177 -24.61 -67.33 -24.08
CA ARG A 177 -23.27 -67.44 -23.49
C ARG A 177 -22.90 -68.90 -23.26
N LEU A 178 -21.66 -69.22 -23.60
CA LEU A 178 -21.03 -70.51 -23.34
C LEU A 178 -20.01 -70.33 -22.22
N ASN A 179 -19.99 -71.25 -21.26
CA ASN A 179 -18.87 -71.36 -20.33
C ASN A 179 -17.70 -72.14 -20.96
N ASN A 180 -16.52 -72.09 -20.34
CA ASN A 180 -15.33 -72.75 -20.87
C ASN A 180 -15.51 -74.27 -21.05
N ASP A 181 -16.24 -74.93 -20.15
CA ASP A 181 -16.51 -76.37 -20.24
C ASP A 181 -17.42 -76.70 -21.44
N GLU A 182 -18.41 -75.83 -21.72
CA GLU A 182 -19.31 -75.93 -22.86
C GLU A 182 -18.58 -75.68 -24.18
N VAL A 183 -17.66 -74.71 -24.24
CA VAL A 183 -16.81 -74.48 -25.42
C VAL A 183 -15.91 -75.71 -25.69
N GLU A 184 -15.32 -76.29 -24.64
CA GLU A 184 -14.49 -77.48 -24.78
C GLU A 184 -15.32 -78.70 -25.22
N LEU A 185 -16.58 -78.82 -24.78
CA LEU A 185 -17.52 -79.84 -25.26
C LEU A 185 -17.86 -79.68 -26.75
N VAL A 186 -18.08 -78.45 -27.23
CA VAL A 186 -18.30 -78.13 -28.64
C VAL A 186 -17.08 -78.54 -29.46
N LYS A 187 -15.88 -78.16 -28.99
CA LYS A 187 -14.59 -78.47 -29.63
C LYS A 187 -14.34 -79.98 -29.72
N ASN A 188 -14.50 -80.71 -28.62
CA ASN A 188 -14.32 -82.16 -28.56
C ASN A 188 -15.30 -82.90 -29.49
N SER A 189 -16.57 -82.48 -29.51
CA SER A 189 -17.59 -83.08 -30.38
C SER A 189 -17.27 -82.84 -31.85
N MET A 190 -16.76 -81.65 -32.18
CA MET A 190 -16.35 -81.30 -33.54
C MET A 190 -15.13 -82.08 -34.00
N GLU A 191 -14.15 -82.31 -33.12
CA GLU A 191 -12.95 -83.10 -33.42
C GLU A 191 -13.28 -84.58 -33.67
N ILE A 192 -14.22 -85.16 -32.91
CA ILE A 192 -14.72 -86.52 -33.13
C ILE A 192 -15.44 -86.61 -34.49
N LEU A 193 -16.34 -85.67 -34.78
CA LEU A 193 -17.05 -85.63 -36.07
C LEU A 193 -16.10 -85.43 -37.26
N ARG A 194 -15.07 -84.58 -37.09
CA ARG A 194 -14.00 -84.40 -38.09
C ARG A 194 -13.24 -85.70 -38.32
N SER A 195 -12.82 -86.36 -37.26
CA SER A 195 -12.07 -87.63 -37.34
C SER A 195 -12.87 -88.73 -38.05
N ALA A 196 -14.19 -88.78 -37.82
CA ALA A 196 -15.09 -89.68 -38.54
C ALA A 196 -15.24 -89.29 -40.02
N LYS A 197 -15.37 -87.99 -40.31
CA LYS A 197 -15.50 -87.46 -41.68
C LYS A 197 -14.23 -87.67 -42.51
N GLU A 198 -13.06 -87.39 -41.97
CA GLU A 198 -11.77 -87.43 -42.70
C GLU A 198 -11.29 -88.87 -42.94
N ASN A 199 -11.86 -89.84 -42.24
CA ASN A 199 -11.56 -91.25 -42.46
C ASN A 199 -12.22 -91.73 -43.78
N SER A 200 -11.42 -91.75 -44.85
CA SER A 200 -11.84 -92.15 -46.19
C SER A 200 -12.38 -93.58 -46.25
N ALA A 201 -11.78 -94.52 -45.50
CA ALA A 201 -12.26 -95.89 -45.41
C ALA A 201 -13.66 -95.93 -44.78
N LEU A 202 -13.88 -95.21 -43.68
CA LEU A 202 -15.18 -95.14 -43.03
C LEU A 202 -16.24 -94.51 -43.94
N GLN A 203 -15.90 -93.40 -44.62
CA GLN A 203 -16.77 -92.74 -45.60
C GLN A 203 -17.23 -93.71 -46.70
N GLU A 204 -16.30 -94.45 -47.30
CA GLU A 204 -16.61 -95.41 -48.36
C GLU A 204 -17.56 -96.50 -47.87
N ARG A 205 -17.35 -97.02 -46.65
CA ARG A 205 -18.18 -98.09 -46.07
C ARG A 205 -19.59 -97.62 -45.72
N VAL A 206 -19.71 -96.47 -45.06
CA VAL A 206 -21.00 -95.87 -44.75
C VAL A 206 -21.77 -95.54 -46.03
N SER A 207 -21.08 -95.01 -47.06
CA SER A 207 -21.69 -94.70 -48.36
C SER A 207 -22.21 -95.97 -49.06
N LYS A 208 -21.41 -97.04 -49.11
CA LYS A 208 -21.84 -98.35 -49.65
C LYS A 208 -23.06 -98.91 -48.92
N TYR A 209 -23.11 -98.78 -47.59
CA TYR A 209 -24.26 -99.19 -46.80
C TYR A 209 -25.51 -98.35 -47.10
N ILE A 210 -25.38 -97.02 -47.18
CA ILE A 210 -26.48 -96.12 -47.53
C ILE A 210 -26.99 -96.44 -48.96
N GLU A 211 -26.10 -96.73 -49.91
CA GLU A 211 -26.49 -97.19 -51.26
C GLU A 211 -27.22 -98.53 -51.25
N MET A 212 -26.77 -99.50 -50.45
CA MET A 212 -27.46 -100.78 -50.28
C MET A 212 -28.86 -100.62 -49.69
N LEU A 213 -29.03 -99.72 -48.71
CA LEU A 213 -30.34 -99.39 -48.14
C LEU A 213 -31.27 -98.75 -49.18
N LYS A 214 -30.74 -97.81 -49.99
CA LYS A 214 -31.49 -97.17 -51.10
C LYS A 214 -31.92 -98.19 -52.16
N LYS A 215 -31.08 -99.19 -52.48
CA LYS A 215 -31.43 -100.28 -53.43
C LYS A 215 -32.48 -101.25 -52.87
N LYS A 216 -32.44 -101.57 -51.57
CA LYS A 216 -33.42 -102.47 -50.91
C LYS A 216 -34.83 -101.86 -50.83
N THR A 217 -34.95 -100.54 -50.80
CA THR A 217 -36.24 -99.82 -50.76
C THR A 217 -36.90 -99.65 -52.12
N CYS A 218 -36.21 -99.95 -53.24
CA CYS A 218 -36.75 -99.81 -54.60
C CYS A 218 -37.47 -101.06 -55.15
N VAL A 219 -37.57 -102.17 -54.39
CA VAL A 219 -38.08 -103.47 -54.88
C VAL A 219 -39.34 -103.97 -54.14
N ALA A 220 -39.85 -103.22 -53.15
CA ALA A 220 -41.10 -103.58 -52.47
C ALA A 220 -42.24 -102.67 -52.96
N ASP A 221 -43.17 -103.28 -53.71
CA ASP A 221 -44.42 -102.68 -54.16
C ASP A 221 -45.30 -102.22 -52.99
N GLU A 222 -46.10 -101.21 -53.32
CA GLU A 222 -47.17 -100.58 -52.56
C GLU A 222 -48.08 -101.60 -51.86
N HIS A 223 -47.96 -101.73 -50.54
CA HIS A 223 -49.10 -101.63 -49.62
C HIS A 223 -48.65 -101.83 -48.17
N ASP A 224 -48.90 -100.79 -47.39
CA ASP A 224 -49.22 -100.82 -45.96
C ASP A 224 -48.15 -101.34 -44.98
N THR A 225 -47.39 -100.41 -44.40
CA THR A 225 -47.22 -100.34 -42.94
C THR A 225 -46.56 -99.02 -42.54
N ASN A 226 -47.24 -98.29 -41.66
CA ASN A 226 -46.69 -97.20 -40.87
C ASN A 226 -45.46 -97.67 -40.08
N GLN A 227 -44.24 -97.40 -40.55
CA GLN A 227 -43.03 -97.30 -39.73
C GLN A 227 -41.99 -96.38 -40.36
N THR A 228 -41.49 -95.48 -39.53
CA THR A 228 -40.74 -94.24 -39.73
C THR A 228 -39.33 -94.41 -40.34
N PHE A 229 -39.15 -95.18 -41.42
CA PHE A 229 -37.81 -95.43 -41.99
C PHE A 229 -37.46 -94.58 -43.23
N GLY A 230 -38.31 -93.63 -43.63
CA GLY A 230 -38.18 -92.92 -44.90
C GLY A 230 -37.24 -91.70 -44.97
N ASN A 231 -36.83 -91.06 -43.86
CA ASN A 231 -36.21 -89.71 -43.95
C ASN A 231 -34.85 -89.49 -43.26
N ASN A 232 -34.26 -90.46 -42.55
CA ASN A 232 -33.04 -90.21 -41.75
C ASN A 232 -31.92 -91.22 -42.00
N THR A 233 -31.27 -91.16 -43.16
CA THR A 233 -29.90 -91.72 -43.29
C THR A 233 -28.97 -90.62 -43.77
N LYS A 234 -28.72 -89.65 -42.87
CA LYS A 234 -27.70 -88.62 -43.10
C LYS A 234 -26.34 -89.29 -43.26
N ASP A 235 -25.57 -88.85 -44.25
CA ASP A 235 -24.19 -89.31 -44.39
C ASP A 235 -23.25 -88.58 -43.40
N LEU A 236 -21.98 -88.99 -43.36
CA LEU A 236 -21.00 -88.40 -42.43
C LEU A 236 -20.70 -86.92 -42.74
N ASN A 237 -20.80 -86.50 -44.01
CA ASN A 237 -20.58 -85.11 -44.41
C ASN A 237 -21.76 -84.22 -44.01
N GLU A 238 -22.99 -84.72 -44.16
CA GLU A 238 -24.22 -84.04 -43.77
C GLU A 238 -24.25 -83.79 -42.26
N ILE A 239 -23.94 -84.80 -41.43
CA ILE A 239 -23.87 -84.66 -39.96
C ILE A 239 -22.84 -83.59 -39.56
N TYR A 240 -21.64 -83.65 -40.16
CA TYR A 240 -20.57 -82.68 -39.88
C TYR A 240 -20.93 -81.25 -40.33
N ASN A 241 -21.50 -81.09 -41.53
CA ASN A 241 -21.85 -79.78 -42.06
C ASN A 241 -23.02 -79.14 -41.29
N GLU A 242 -23.99 -79.94 -40.85
CA GLU A 242 -25.08 -79.47 -39.99
C GLU A 242 -24.55 -78.93 -38.65
N PHE A 243 -23.62 -79.65 -38.01
CA PHE A 243 -22.97 -79.19 -36.79
C PHE A 243 -22.29 -77.84 -36.97
N ILE A 244 -21.48 -77.69 -38.04
CA ILE A 244 -20.83 -76.41 -38.35
C ILE A 244 -21.84 -75.30 -38.58
N THR A 245 -22.92 -75.58 -39.31
CA THR A 245 -23.95 -74.58 -39.60
C THR A 245 -24.63 -74.09 -38.33
N LYS A 246 -24.90 -74.99 -37.36
CA LYS A 246 -25.46 -74.64 -36.05
C LYS A 246 -24.48 -73.76 -35.23
N ALA A 247 -23.19 -74.11 -35.22
CA ALA A 247 -22.17 -73.33 -34.51
C ALA A 247 -21.95 -71.94 -35.13
N VAL A 248 -21.96 -71.82 -36.46
CA VAL A 248 -21.88 -70.53 -37.17
C VAL A 248 -23.12 -69.68 -36.87
N ARG A 249 -24.33 -70.26 -36.86
CA ARG A 249 -25.55 -69.52 -36.52
C ARG A 249 -25.48 -68.93 -35.10
N HIS A 250 -25.01 -69.71 -34.13
CA HIS A 250 -24.81 -69.21 -32.77
C HIS A 250 -23.79 -68.05 -32.73
N PHE A 251 -22.71 -68.15 -33.49
CA PHE A 251 -21.73 -67.06 -33.62
C PHE A 251 -22.36 -65.77 -34.20
N ASP A 252 -23.20 -65.91 -35.22
CA ASP A 252 -23.93 -64.78 -35.82
C ASP A 252 -24.95 -64.17 -34.85
N GLU A 253 -25.60 -64.99 -34.01
CA GLU A 253 -26.50 -64.51 -32.93
C GLU A 253 -25.75 -63.66 -31.88
N ILE A 254 -24.50 -64.03 -31.52
CA ILE A 254 -23.65 -63.21 -30.64
C ILE A 254 -23.36 -61.86 -31.29
N SER A 255 -23.01 -61.84 -32.58
CA SER A 255 -22.77 -60.60 -33.34
C SER A 255 -24.01 -59.70 -33.38
N LEU A 256 -25.20 -60.28 -33.61
CA LEU A 256 -26.48 -59.57 -33.61
C LEU A 256 -26.78 -58.97 -32.23
N ARG A 257 -26.49 -59.70 -31.15
CA ARG A 257 -26.69 -59.22 -29.79
C ARG A 257 -25.75 -58.05 -29.44
N ILE A 258 -24.49 -58.11 -29.87
CA ILE A 258 -23.55 -56.98 -29.75
C ILE A 258 -24.13 -55.73 -30.43
N LYS A 259 -24.74 -55.89 -31.61
CA LYS A 259 -25.39 -54.79 -32.33
C LYS A 259 -26.56 -54.19 -31.54
N GLU A 260 -27.44 -55.01 -30.97
CA GLU A 260 -28.56 -54.55 -30.15
C GLU A 260 -28.11 -53.82 -28.88
N ILE A 261 -26.98 -54.21 -28.29
CA ILE A 261 -26.43 -53.57 -27.08
C ILE A 261 -25.99 -52.13 -27.35
N PHE A 262 -25.47 -51.84 -28.55
CA PHE A 262 -25.14 -50.46 -28.96
C PHE A 262 -26.37 -49.54 -28.96
N ASP A 263 -27.55 -50.09 -29.29
CA ASP A 263 -28.78 -49.30 -29.43
C ASP A 263 -29.53 -49.13 -28.10
N THR A 264 -29.28 -49.97 -27.08
CA THR A 264 -30.18 -50.11 -25.91
C THR A 264 -29.56 -49.85 -24.53
N ASN A 265 -28.24 -49.91 -24.34
CA ASN A 265 -27.62 -49.88 -23.00
C ASN A 265 -26.63 -48.72 -22.78
N GLY A 266 -26.82 -47.98 -21.67
CA GLY A 266 -26.18 -46.67 -21.45
C GLY A 266 -24.83 -46.63 -20.71
N ASP A 267 -24.52 -47.46 -19.72
CA ASP A 267 -23.28 -47.30 -18.91
C ASP A 267 -22.37 -48.55 -18.86
N ASN A 268 -22.93 -49.75 -19.07
CA ASN A 268 -22.21 -51.04 -19.00
C ASN A 268 -22.10 -51.76 -20.36
N ALA A 269 -22.48 -51.10 -21.45
CA ALA A 269 -22.52 -51.71 -22.78
C ALA A 269 -21.17 -52.31 -23.19
N LEU A 270 -20.09 -51.57 -22.99
CA LEU A 270 -18.74 -52.00 -23.39
C LEU A 270 -18.20 -53.18 -22.57
N GLU A 271 -18.53 -53.28 -21.28
CA GLU A 271 -18.11 -54.42 -20.44
C GLU A 271 -18.90 -55.68 -20.81
N TYR A 272 -20.18 -55.54 -21.16
CA TYR A 272 -20.99 -56.67 -21.62
C TYR A 272 -20.54 -57.14 -23.03
N ILE A 273 -20.24 -56.20 -23.93
CA ILE A 273 -19.68 -56.49 -25.26
C ILE A 273 -18.34 -57.23 -25.13
N LYS A 274 -17.45 -56.83 -24.20
CA LYS A 274 -16.19 -57.53 -23.92
C LYS A 274 -16.41 -59.02 -23.65
N THR A 275 -17.41 -59.36 -22.84
CA THR A 275 -17.71 -60.76 -22.52
C THR A 275 -18.21 -61.55 -23.73
N LEU A 276 -19.00 -60.91 -24.61
CA LEU A 276 -19.49 -61.53 -25.84
C LEU A 276 -18.39 -61.72 -26.89
N VAL A 277 -17.48 -60.75 -27.02
CA VAL A 277 -16.29 -60.85 -27.89
C VAL A 277 -15.37 -61.98 -27.40
N SER A 278 -15.19 -62.14 -26.08
CA SER A 278 -14.44 -63.26 -25.52
C SER A 278 -15.07 -64.62 -25.87
N ASP A 279 -16.41 -64.72 -25.92
CA ASP A 279 -17.10 -65.95 -26.33
C ASP A 279 -16.90 -66.23 -27.83
N MET A 280 -16.90 -65.17 -28.67
CA MET A 280 -16.56 -65.28 -30.09
C MET A 280 -15.12 -65.76 -30.30
N ASP A 281 -14.16 -65.20 -29.55
CA ASP A 281 -12.76 -65.60 -29.61
C ASP A 281 -12.57 -67.06 -29.18
N ALA A 282 -13.28 -67.50 -28.13
CA ALA A 282 -13.24 -68.89 -27.67
C ALA A 282 -13.74 -69.88 -28.74
N LEU A 283 -14.84 -69.56 -29.43
CA LEU A 283 -15.35 -70.38 -30.55
C LEU A 283 -14.40 -70.38 -31.76
N ARG A 284 -13.72 -69.27 -32.02
CA ARG A 284 -12.74 -69.14 -33.11
C ARG A 284 -11.43 -69.87 -32.85
N THR A 285 -11.22 -70.44 -31.66
CA THR A 285 -10.11 -71.41 -31.45
C THR A 285 -10.29 -72.70 -32.25
N ILE A 286 -11.50 -72.95 -32.75
CA ILE A 286 -11.81 -74.07 -33.66
C ILE A 286 -11.53 -73.61 -35.12
N PRO A 287 -10.54 -74.21 -35.82
CA PRO A 287 -10.06 -73.70 -37.12
C PRO A 287 -11.14 -73.54 -38.21
N GLU A 288 -12.11 -74.46 -38.25
CA GLU A 288 -13.16 -74.44 -39.27
C GLU A 288 -14.23 -73.38 -38.98
N LEU A 289 -14.40 -72.99 -37.71
CA LEU A 289 -15.23 -71.85 -37.34
C LEU A 289 -14.50 -70.53 -37.56
N GLU A 290 -13.18 -70.47 -37.28
CA GLU A 290 -12.36 -69.28 -37.53
C GLU A 290 -12.52 -68.77 -38.97
N THR A 291 -12.38 -69.68 -39.93
CA THR A 291 -12.49 -69.40 -41.36
C THR A 291 -13.92 -69.02 -41.78
N LYS A 292 -14.94 -69.76 -41.33
CA LYS A 292 -16.34 -69.47 -41.70
C LYS A 292 -16.92 -68.23 -41.04
N THR A 293 -16.40 -67.82 -39.89
CA THR A 293 -16.90 -66.67 -39.11
C THR A 293 -16.05 -65.41 -39.27
N ALA A 294 -14.93 -65.47 -40.02
CA ALA A 294 -14.00 -64.35 -40.19
C ALA A 294 -14.67 -63.04 -40.64
N GLY A 295 -15.62 -63.12 -41.59
CA GLY A 295 -16.36 -61.96 -42.07
C GLY A 295 -17.24 -61.33 -40.99
N THR A 296 -18.06 -62.13 -40.30
CA THR A 296 -18.91 -61.67 -39.20
C THR A 296 -18.07 -61.09 -38.06
N TYR A 297 -16.97 -61.74 -37.69
CA TYR A 297 -16.07 -61.26 -36.64
C TYR A 297 -15.47 -59.89 -36.98
N TYR A 298 -14.87 -59.75 -38.16
CA TYR A 298 -14.29 -58.47 -38.60
C TYR A 298 -15.34 -57.34 -38.60
N HIS A 299 -16.53 -57.59 -39.13
CA HIS A 299 -17.60 -56.60 -39.14
C HIS A 299 -18.06 -56.22 -37.72
N THR A 300 -18.10 -57.18 -36.80
CA THR A 300 -18.43 -56.94 -35.38
C THR A 300 -17.36 -56.05 -34.72
N ILE A 301 -16.08 -56.33 -34.95
CA ILE A 301 -14.97 -55.50 -34.43
C ILE A 301 -15.00 -54.09 -35.03
N GLU A 302 -15.26 -53.93 -36.33
CA GLU A 302 -15.42 -52.59 -36.94
C GLU A 302 -16.62 -51.82 -36.38
N ASN A 303 -17.73 -52.50 -36.10
CA ASN A 303 -18.89 -51.85 -35.47
C ASN A 303 -18.56 -51.37 -34.03
N ILE A 304 -17.80 -52.17 -33.25
CA ILE A 304 -17.28 -51.75 -31.94
C ILE A 304 -16.39 -50.51 -32.09
N ARG A 305 -15.49 -50.49 -33.08
CA ARG A 305 -14.63 -49.34 -33.37
C ARG A 305 -15.45 -48.11 -33.78
N GLY A 306 -16.46 -48.27 -34.62
CA GLY A 306 -17.36 -47.19 -35.04
C GLY A 306 -18.13 -46.58 -33.86
N TYR A 307 -18.64 -47.42 -32.95
CA TYR A 307 -19.29 -46.96 -31.73
C TYR A 307 -18.33 -46.21 -30.79
N MET A 308 -17.07 -46.66 -30.67
CA MET A 308 -16.04 -45.91 -29.95
C MET A 308 -15.78 -44.54 -30.59
N GLN A 309 -15.63 -44.46 -31.91
CA GLN A 309 -15.44 -43.20 -32.62
C GLN A 309 -16.63 -42.25 -32.45
N HIS A 310 -17.85 -42.79 -32.35
CA HIS A 310 -19.03 -41.99 -32.01
C HIS A 310 -18.93 -41.41 -30.60
N LEU A 311 -18.63 -42.23 -29.58
CA LEU A 311 -18.40 -41.76 -28.20
C LEU A 311 -17.26 -40.72 -28.13
N LEU A 312 -16.23 -40.92 -28.93
CA LEU A 312 -15.09 -40.00 -29.12
C LEU A 312 -15.55 -38.65 -29.65
N GLY A 313 -16.37 -38.65 -30.70
CA GLY A 313 -16.97 -37.44 -31.26
C GLY A 313 -17.90 -36.71 -30.27
N GLU A 314 -18.56 -37.41 -29.35
CA GLU A 314 -19.31 -36.78 -28.27
C GLU A 314 -18.40 -36.15 -27.21
N VAL A 315 -17.32 -36.84 -26.82
CA VAL A 315 -16.34 -36.30 -25.87
C VAL A 315 -15.57 -35.12 -26.45
N GLU A 316 -15.13 -35.18 -27.71
CA GLU A 316 -14.48 -34.05 -28.39
C GLU A 316 -15.42 -32.84 -28.47
N LYS A 317 -16.70 -33.01 -28.77
CA LYS A 317 -17.67 -31.90 -28.74
C LYS A 317 -17.78 -31.26 -27.36
N LEU A 318 -17.74 -32.06 -26.29
CA LEU A 318 -17.78 -31.56 -24.92
C LEU A 318 -16.48 -30.86 -24.52
N VAL A 319 -15.32 -31.35 -24.98
CA VAL A 319 -14.02 -30.72 -24.73
C VAL A 319 -13.85 -29.43 -25.54
N ILE A 320 -14.29 -29.40 -26.80
CA ILE A 320 -14.33 -28.17 -27.61
C ILE A 320 -15.29 -27.14 -26.98
N ALA A 321 -16.43 -27.58 -26.43
CA ALA A 321 -17.33 -26.68 -25.71
C ALA A 321 -16.72 -26.11 -24.42
N ILE A 322 -15.75 -26.80 -23.80
CA ILE A 322 -14.94 -26.27 -22.69
C ILE A 322 -14.02 -25.16 -23.19
N ASP A 323 -13.34 -25.38 -24.32
CA ASP A 323 -12.37 -24.44 -24.91
C ASP A 323 -13.04 -23.17 -25.49
N GLN A 324 -14.25 -23.30 -26.06
CA GLN A 324 -14.99 -22.20 -26.69
C GLN A 324 -15.76 -21.29 -25.71
N GLN A 325 -15.69 -21.54 -24.39
CA GLN A 325 -16.39 -20.77 -23.35
C GLN A 325 -17.91 -20.63 -23.53
N SER A 326 -18.53 -21.48 -24.38
CA SER A 326 -19.94 -21.36 -24.76
C SER A 326 -20.85 -22.13 -23.79
N GLY A 327 -21.20 -21.50 -22.67
CA GLY A 327 -22.27 -21.95 -21.77
C GLY A 327 -21.93 -23.11 -20.83
N ILE A 328 -22.88 -23.41 -19.92
CA ILE A 328 -22.76 -24.35 -18.78
C ILE A 328 -22.21 -25.70 -19.24
N THR A 329 -20.89 -25.89 -19.09
CA THR A 329 -20.26 -27.16 -19.39
C THR A 329 -20.68 -28.19 -18.33
N ASN A 330 -21.30 -29.28 -18.75
CA ASN A 330 -21.68 -30.36 -17.86
C ASN A 330 -20.48 -31.29 -17.59
N TYR A 331 -19.55 -30.85 -16.74
CA TYR A 331 -18.36 -31.61 -16.35
C TYR A 331 -18.68 -33.00 -15.79
N ARG A 332 -19.87 -33.16 -15.21
CA ARG A 332 -20.36 -34.46 -14.71
C ARG A 332 -20.70 -35.43 -15.85
N TYR A 333 -21.27 -34.93 -16.94
CA TYR A 333 -21.52 -35.70 -18.16
C TYR A 333 -20.21 -36.06 -18.87
N LEU A 334 -19.24 -35.15 -18.90
CA LEU A 334 -17.89 -35.44 -19.39
C LEU A 334 -17.19 -36.50 -18.52
N ALA A 335 -17.26 -36.40 -17.20
CA ALA A 335 -16.69 -37.40 -16.28
C ALA A 335 -17.30 -38.79 -16.46
N ARG A 336 -18.62 -38.87 -16.68
CA ARG A 336 -19.29 -40.14 -17.05
C ARG A 336 -18.80 -40.68 -18.38
N SER A 337 -18.70 -39.83 -19.40
CA SER A 337 -18.25 -40.24 -20.74
C SER A 337 -16.80 -40.73 -20.73
N LEU A 338 -15.92 -40.06 -19.98
CA LEU A 338 -14.55 -40.49 -19.73
C LEU A 338 -14.48 -41.80 -18.94
N SER A 339 -15.36 -41.99 -17.96
CA SER A 339 -15.43 -43.26 -17.23
C SER A 339 -15.86 -44.43 -18.15
N ARG A 340 -16.81 -44.19 -19.06
CA ARG A 340 -17.21 -45.18 -20.08
C ARG A 340 -16.06 -45.53 -21.02
N LEU A 341 -15.33 -44.52 -21.48
CA LEU A 341 -14.12 -44.70 -22.29
C LEU A 341 -13.06 -45.49 -21.52
N LYS A 342 -12.83 -45.19 -20.24
CA LYS A 342 -11.86 -45.92 -19.41
C LYS A 342 -12.18 -47.41 -19.30
N ASN A 343 -13.46 -47.77 -19.23
CA ASN A 343 -13.90 -49.17 -19.26
C ASN A 343 -13.72 -49.84 -20.64
N ALA A 344 -13.36 -49.08 -21.68
CA ALA A 344 -13.07 -49.57 -23.03
C ALA A 344 -11.59 -49.94 -23.23
N GLU A 345 -10.74 -49.84 -22.20
CA GLU A 345 -9.29 -50.10 -22.27
C GLU A 345 -8.96 -51.48 -22.87
N TRP A 346 -9.80 -52.49 -22.63
CA TRP A 346 -9.64 -53.85 -23.19
C TRP A 346 -9.63 -53.87 -24.72
N ILE A 347 -10.17 -52.86 -25.39
CA ILE A 347 -10.20 -52.80 -26.85
C ILE A 347 -8.81 -52.60 -27.45
N ASN A 348 -7.83 -52.07 -26.70
CA ASN A 348 -6.43 -52.09 -27.14
C ASN A 348 -5.89 -53.52 -27.35
N GLN A 349 -6.46 -54.52 -26.67
CA GLN A 349 -6.09 -55.93 -26.88
C GLN A 349 -6.56 -56.44 -28.24
N VAL A 350 -7.63 -55.85 -28.79
CA VAL A 350 -8.24 -56.21 -30.08
C VAL A 350 -7.79 -55.27 -31.21
N SER A 351 -7.48 -54.01 -30.91
CA SER A 351 -7.05 -52.97 -31.85
C SER A 351 -6.02 -52.04 -31.18
N PRO A 352 -4.73 -52.43 -31.15
CA PRO A 352 -3.67 -51.73 -30.42
C PRO A 352 -3.55 -50.23 -30.78
N GLY A 353 -3.45 -49.37 -29.77
CA GLY A 353 -3.13 -47.94 -29.90
C GLY A 353 -4.32 -47.01 -30.17
N ALA A 354 -5.52 -47.54 -30.43
CA ALA A 354 -6.70 -46.72 -30.68
C ALA A 354 -7.20 -46.01 -29.41
N TYR A 355 -7.19 -46.69 -28.26
CA TYR A 355 -7.63 -46.12 -26.99
C TYR A 355 -6.55 -45.23 -26.35
N ASP A 356 -5.28 -45.63 -26.39
CA ASP A 356 -4.19 -44.88 -25.74
C ASP A 356 -3.98 -43.49 -26.35
N ASN A 357 -4.00 -43.40 -27.68
CA ASN A 357 -3.86 -42.12 -28.39
C ASN A 357 -5.03 -41.18 -28.07
N LEU A 358 -6.22 -41.72 -27.89
CA LEU A 358 -7.40 -40.96 -27.56
C LEU A 358 -7.35 -40.42 -26.12
N MET A 359 -7.13 -41.29 -25.14
CA MET A 359 -7.07 -40.88 -23.74
C MET A 359 -5.97 -39.85 -23.50
N ARG A 360 -4.81 -40.02 -24.14
CA ARG A 360 -3.71 -39.05 -24.09
C ARG A 360 -4.13 -37.67 -24.60
N ARG A 361 -4.78 -37.60 -25.77
CA ARG A 361 -5.24 -36.32 -26.34
C ARG A 361 -6.27 -35.61 -25.45
N ILE A 362 -7.24 -36.33 -24.90
CA ILE A 362 -8.24 -35.72 -24.00
C ILE A 362 -7.58 -35.21 -22.71
N THR A 363 -6.63 -35.98 -22.15
CA THR A 363 -5.85 -35.54 -20.99
C THR A 363 -5.05 -34.26 -21.30
N GLU A 364 -4.37 -34.20 -22.45
CA GLU A 364 -3.61 -33.02 -22.88
C GLU A 364 -4.52 -31.78 -23.05
N GLU A 365 -5.69 -31.91 -23.69
CA GLU A 365 -6.64 -30.80 -23.88
C GLU A 365 -7.21 -30.28 -22.54
N LEU A 366 -7.58 -31.18 -21.61
CA LEU A 366 -8.06 -30.81 -20.28
C LEU A 366 -6.96 -30.15 -19.42
N MET A 367 -5.72 -30.64 -19.50
CA MET A 367 -4.57 -30.02 -18.84
C MET A 367 -4.27 -28.64 -19.41
N GLN A 368 -4.37 -28.48 -20.73
CA GLN A 368 -4.16 -27.18 -21.39
C GLN A 368 -5.22 -26.17 -20.94
N TYR A 369 -6.49 -26.56 -20.86
CA TYR A 369 -7.55 -25.72 -20.31
C TYR A 369 -7.29 -25.31 -18.85
N ALA A 370 -6.92 -26.28 -17.99
CA ALA A 370 -6.58 -26.00 -16.59
C ALA A 370 -5.38 -25.04 -16.46
N CYS A 371 -4.38 -25.19 -17.33
CA CYS A 371 -3.22 -24.30 -17.41
C CYS A 371 -3.62 -22.88 -17.85
N GLN A 372 -4.53 -22.73 -18.83
CA GLN A 372 -5.04 -21.42 -19.24
C GLN A 372 -5.81 -20.71 -18.12
N LEU A 373 -6.59 -21.45 -17.31
CA LEU A 373 -7.26 -20.90 -16.14
C LEU A 373 -6.25 -20.43 -15.08
N GLU A 374 -5.19 -21.20 -14.84
CA GLU A 374 -4.10 -20.82 -13.92
C GLU A 374 -3.39 -19.56 -14.40
N ASP A 375 -3.02 -19.48 -15.68
CA ASP A 375 -2.40 -18.30 -16.29
C ASP A 375 -3.32 -17.07 -16.24
N SER A 376 -4.61 -17.27 -16.46
CA SER A 376 -5.61 -16.21 -16.37
C SER A 376 -5.68 -15.67 -14.94
N LEU A 377 -5.69 -16.53 -13.93
CA LEU A 377 -5.65 -16.11 -12.52
C LEU A 377 -4.34 -15.37 -12.19
N MET A 378 -3.20 -15.82 -12.73
CA MET A 378 -1.90 -15.20 -12.50
C MET A 378 -1.80 -13.77 -13.05
N LYS A 379 -2.55 -13.46 -14.11
CA LYS A 379 -2.63 -12.11 -14.69
C LYS A 379 -3.58 -11.17 -13.93
N ILE A 380 -4.45 -11.70 -13.07
CA ILE A 380 -5.40 -10.88 -12.32
C ILE A 380 -4.69 -10.09 -11.22
N ASN A 381 -4.95 -8.78 -11.18
CA ASN A 381 -4.45 -7.90 -10.14
C ASN A 381 -5.44 -7.79 -8.97
N PHE A 382 -5.06 -8.30 -7.80
CA PHE A 382 -5.83 -8.26 -6.55
C PHE A 382 -5.63 -6.96 -5.74
N SER A 383 -5.22 -5.86 -6.38
CA SER A 383 -5.08 -4.57 -5.70
C SER A 383 -6.45 -4.02 -5.28
N LEU A 384 -6.46 -3.23 -4.19
CA LEU A 384 -7.68 -2.56 -3.71
C LEU A 384 -8.32 -1.62 -4.74
N LYS A 385 -7.57 -1.21 -5.77
CA LYS A 385 -8.06 -0.32 -6.84
C LYS A 385 -8.94 -1.04 -7.87
N CYS A 386 -8.94 -2.37 -7.89
CA CYS A 386 -9.66 -3.17 -8.88
C CYS A 386 -10.51 -4.25 -8.18
N PRO A 387 -11.43 -3.87 -7.29
CA PRO A 387 -12.21 -4.83 -6.50
C PRO A 387 -13.07 -5.77 -7.37
N GLU A 388 -13.48 -5.35 -8.56
CA GLU A 388 -14.17 -6.16 -9.57
C GLU A 388 -13.38 -7.41 -10.00
N ASN A 389 -12.05 -7.36 -9.92
CA ASN A 389 -11.20 -8.50 -10.27
C ASN A 389 -11.37 -9.69 -9.32
N VAL A 390 -11.86 -9.48 -8.10
CA VAL A 390 -12.20 -10.57 -7.17
C VAL A 390 -13.33 -11.43 -7.74
N SER A 391 -14.31 -10.82 -8.41
CA SER A 391 -15.40 -11.55 -9.08
C SER A 391 -14.89 -12.38 -10.25
N ILE A 392 -13.99 -11.83 -11.07
CA ILE A 392 -13.36 -12.55 -12.19
C ILE A 392 -12.54 -13.74 -11.66
N ALA A 393 -11.74 -13.52 -10.60
CA ALA A 393 -10.97 -14.58 -9.98
C ALA A 393 -11.88 -15.68 -9.36
N LYS A 394 -13.01 -15.29 -8.76
CA LYS A 394 -14.02 -16.21 -8.27
C LYS A 394 -14.57 -17.09 -9.40
N GLU A 395 -14.91 -16.52 -10.55
CA GLU A 395 -15.40 -17.30 -11.70
C GLU A 395 -14.35 -18.33 -12.18
N ILE A 396 -13.07 -17.98 -12.19
CA ILE A 396 -11.98 -18.91 -12.52
C ILE A 396 -11.90 -20.05 -11.49
N VAL A 397 -11.99 -19.72 -10.19
CA VAL A 397 -11.99 -20.72 -9.12
C VAL A 397 -13.21 -21.64 -9.22
N GLU A 398 -14.40 -21.10 -9.49
CA GLU A 398 -15.62 -21.90 -9.68
C GLU A 398 -15.51 -22.83 -10.90
N LYS A 399 -14.94 -22.34 -12.01
CA LYS A 399 -14.67 -23.15 -13.20
C LYS A 399 -13.72 -24.31 -12.90
N ILE A 400 -12.60 -24.10 -12.23
CA ILE A 400 -11.68 -25.20 -11.91
C ILE A 400 -12.23 -26.14 -10.83
N GLU A 401 -13.01 -25.64 -9.86
CA GLU A 401 -13.65 -26.52 -8.88
C GLU A 401 -14.71 -27.43 -9.53
N SER A 402 -15.35 -26.97 -10.61
CA SER A 402 -16.29 -27.80 -11.37
C SER A 402 -15.64 -28.96 -12.14
N THR A 403 -14.31 -28.93 -12.34
CA THR A 403 -13.57 -30.06 -12.93
C THR A 403 -13.24 -31.17 -11.93
N ARG A 404 -13.60 -31.04 -10.64
CA ARG A 404 -13.29 -32.02 -9.58
C ARG A 404 -13.76 -33.45 -9.92
N ASP A 405 -14.92 -33.59 -10.55
CA ASP A 405 -15.44 -34.91 -10.95
C ASP A 405 -14.56 -35.60 -12.01
N LEU A 406 -13.76 -34.85 -12.76
CA LEU A 406 -12.83 -35.36 -13.77
C LEU A 406 -11.52 -35.90 -13.18
N GLU A 407 -11.17 -35.54 -11.94
CA GLU A 407 -9.91 -35.93 -11.28
C GLU A 407 -9.75 -37.46 -11.16
N ARG A 408 -10.87 -38.21 -11.11
CA ARG A 408 -10.84 -39.68 -11.13
C ARG A 408 -10.33 -40.26 -12.45
N SER A 409 -10.50 -39.52 -13.55
CA SER A 409 -10.06 -39.91 -14.89
C SER A 409 -8.74 -39.24 -15.26
N VAL A 410 -8.51 -38.00 -14.82
CA VAL A 410 -7.31 -37.20 -15.07
C VAL A 410 -6.78 -36.61 -13.75
N PRO A 411 -5.96 -37.36 -12.99
CA PRO A 411 -5.48 -36.95 -11.67
C PRO A 411 -4.66 -35.65 -11.67
N GLU A 412 -4.01 -35.32 -12.78
CA GLU A 412 -3.17 -34.12 -12.95
C GLU A 412 -3.94 -32.82 -12.72
N LEU A 413 -5.27 -32.83 -12.92
CA LEU A 413 -6.15 -31.68 -12.69
C LEU A 413 -6.19 -31.26 -11.21
N GLU A 414 -5.98 -32.19 -10.27
CA GLU A 414 -5.98 -31.89 -8.83
C GLU A 414 -4.89 -30.86 -8.47
N LYS A 415 -3.73 -30.96 -9.14
CA LYS A 415 -2.62 -30.02 -8.97
C LYS A 415 -3.01 -28.61 -9.38
N TYR A 416 -3.60 -28.45 -10.58
CA TYR A 416 -4.04 -27.14 -11.07
C TYR A 416 -5.15 -26.54 -10.20
N ARG A 417 -6.14 -27.33 -9.81
CA ARG A 417 -7.21 -26.92 -8.88
C ARG A 417 -6.64 -26.43 -7.56
N SER A 418 -5.72 -27.20 -6.97
CA SER A 418 -5.07 -26.85 -5.71
C SER A 418 -4.24 -25.56 -5.83
N ASN A 419 -3.48 -25.39 -6.91
CA ASN A 419 -2.70 -24.19 -7.17
C ASN A 419 -3.56 -22.95 -7.31
N ILE A 420 -4.60 -23.01 -8.17
CA ILE A 420 -5.54 -21.90 -8.40
C ILE A 420 -6.22 -21.52 -7.08
N ARG A 421 -6.71 -22.50 -6.32
CA ARG A 421 -7.33 -22.28 -5.02
C ARG A 421 -6.38 -21.63 -4.02
N GLN A 422 -5.16 -22.16 -3.87
CA GLN A 422 -4.17 -21.59 -2.95
C GLN A 422 -3.74 -20.19 -3.36
N ARG A 423 -3.56 -19.93 -4.66
CA ARG A 423 -3.19 -18.61 -5.19
C ARG A 423 -4.27 -17.58 -4.90
N PHE A 424 -5.54 -17.92 -5.15
CA PHE A 424 -6.67 -17.06 -4.82
C PHE A 424 -6.71 -16.73 -3.33
N LEU A 425 -6.62 -17.75 -2.46
CA LEU A 425 -6.58 -17.57 -1.01
C LEU A 425 -5.41 -16.67 -0.57
N ARG A 426 -4.20 -16.93 -1.06
CA ARG A 426 -3.02 -16.13 -0.72
C ARG A 426 -3.19 -14.67 -1.15
N CYS A 427 -3.65 -14.40 -2.37
CA CYS A 427 -3.82 -13.04 -2.87
C CYS A 427 -4.89 -12.27 -2.10
N THR A 428 -6.02 -12.91 -1.79
CA THR A 428 -7.07 -12.28 -0.94
C THR A 428 -6.55 -12.01 0.47
N GLN A 429 -5.79 -12.95 1.06
CA GLN A 429 -5.19 -12.77 2.37
C GLN A 429 -4.17 -11.63 2.39
N ASP A 430 -3.32 -11.52 1.36
CA ASP A 430 -2.36 -10.42 1.23
C ASP A 430 -3.06 -9.06 1.13
N ALA A 431 -4.21 -9.00 0.43
CA ALA A 431 -5.03 -7.80 0.39
C ALA A 431 -5.60 -7.45 1.78
N PHE A 432 -6.13 -8.42 2.52
CA PHE A 432 -6.59 -8.19 3.91
C PHE A 432 -5.46 -7.74 4.83
N ASN A 433 -4.28 -8.36 4.74
CA ASN A 433 -3.10 -7.96 5.50
C ASN A 433 -2.68 -6.50 5.18
N ARG A 434 -2.76 -6.10 3.91
CA ARG A 434 -2.48 -4.70 3.50
C ARG A 434 -3.51 -3.73 4.07
N ILE A 435 -4.80 -4.06 4.03
CA ILE A 435 -5.86 -3.24 4.64
C ILE A 435 -5.56 -3.09 6.13
N GLN A 436 -5.30 -4.20 6.82
CA GLN A 436 -5.00 -4.22 8.23
C GLN A 436 -3.79 -3.38 8.61
N LYS A 437 -2.68 -3.47 7.86
CA LYS A 437 -1.48 -2.67 8.06
C LYS A 437 -1.70 -1.18 7.76
N THR A 438 -2.49 -0.86 6.74
CA THR A 438 -2.72 0.53 6.29
C THR A 438 -3.52 1.31 7.33
N PHE A 439 -4.54 0.68 7.92
CA PHE A 439 -5.43 1.34 8.88
C PHE A 439 -5.11 0.97 10.34
N ASN A 440 -4.07 0.18 10.57
CA ASN A 440 -3.68 -0.31 11.90
C ASN A 440 -4.88 -0.90 12.67
N LEU A 441 -5.66 -1.75 11.98
CA LEU A 441 -6.95 -2.26 12.47
C LEU A 441 -6.82 -3.16 13.71
N GLN A 442 -5.60 -3.60 14.03
CA GLN A 442 -5.25 -4.23 15.29
C GLN A 442 -4.01 -3.53 15.85
N ASP A 443 -3.87 -3.54 17.17
CA ASP A 443 -2.59 -3.25 17.82
C ASP A 443 -1.48 -4.06 17.13
N LYS A 444 -0.40 -3.39 16.73
CA LYS A 444 0.72 -3.97 15.97
C LYS A 444 1.26 -5.21 16.69
N ASP A 445 1.22 -5.19 18.03
CA ASP A 445 1.61 -6.31 18.86
C ASP A 445 0.62 -7.49 18.76
N VAL A 446 -0.69 -7.24 18.69
CA VAL A 446 -1.73 -8.30 18.58
C VAL A 446 -1.66 -8.98 17.22
N TYR A 447 -1.42 -8.23 16.13
CA TYR A 447 -1.21 -8.82 14.81
C TYR A 447 0.08 -9.66 14.76
N GLN A 448 1.18 -9.14 15.31
CA GLN A 448 2.44 -9.89 15.41
C GLN A 448 2.30 -11.12 16.30
N ILE A 449 1.53 -11.04 17.40
CA ILE A 449 1.22 -12.18 18.25
C ILE A 449 0.42 -13.20 17.45
N LYS A 450 -0.63 -12.81 16.71
CA LYS A 450 -1.45 -13.71 15.88
C LYS A 450 -0.64 -14.37 14.76
N GLN A 451 0.26 -13.63 14.13
CA GLN A 451 1.15 -14.14 13.08
C GLN A 451 2.18 -15.12 13.66
N HIS A 452 2.83 -14.77 14.78
CA HIS A 452 3.71 -15.70 15.50
C HIS A 452 2.95 -16.93 16.00
N LEU A 453 1.71 -16.79 16.47
CA LEU A 453 0.88 -17.92 16.90
C LEU A 453 0.67 -18.91 15.76
N LYS A 454 0.40 -18.39 14.56
CA LYS A 454 0.23 -19.20 13.36
C LYS A 454 1.53 -19.89 12.94
N GLU A 455 2.66 -19.17 12.96
CA GLU A 455 3.98 -19.75 12.68
C GLU A 455 4.36 -20.83 13.70
N LEU A 456 4.08 -20.62 14.99
CA LEU A 456 4.30 -21.61 16.05
C LEU A 456 3.41 -22.84 15.87
N GLN A 457 2.14 -22.67 15.48
CA GLN A 457 1.22 -23.76 15.16
C GLN A 457 1.67 -24.55 13.92
N GLU A 458 2.21 -23.88 12.90
CA GLU A 458 2.78 -24.53 11.72
C GLU A 458 4.03 -25.34 12.09
N ILE A 459 4.93 -24.80 12.92
CA ILE A 459 6.10 -25.52 13.45
C ILE A 459 5.66 -26.71 14.32
N GLN A 460 4.58 -26.56 15.10
CA GLN A 460 4.02 -27.65 15.92
C GLN A 460 3.46 -28.77 15.05
N GLN A 461 2.77 -28.42 13.96
CA GLN A 461 2.23 -29.37 12.99
C GLN A 461 3.35 -30.11 12.25
N GLU A 462 4.39 -29.39 11.79
CA GLU A 462 5.55 -29.96 11.12
C GLU A 462 6.38 -30.86 12.05
N CYS A 463 6.61 -30.44 13.29
CA CYS A 463 7.27 -31.27 14.30
C CYS A 463 6.45 -32.54 14.60
N SER A 464 5.12 -32.43 14.72
CA SER A 464 4.24 -33.58 14.95
C SER A 464 4.29 -34.60 13.81
N ASN A 465 4.51 -34.15 12.57
CA ASN A 465 4.68 -35.02 11.41
C ASN A 465 6.04 -35.75 11.40
N LEU A 466 7.03 -35.25 12.14
CA LEU A 466 8.36 -35.88 12.30
C LEU A 466 8.40 -36.92 13.43
N HIS A 467 7.32 -37.08 14.18
CA HIS A 467 7.22 -38.06 15.25
C HIS A 467 7.35 -39.50 14.72
N PRO A 468 8.15 -40.38 15.37
CA PRO A 468 8.36 -41.76 14.92
C PRO A 468 7.08 -42.56 14.66
N ALA A 469 6.06 -42.36 15.49
CA ALA A 469 4.73 -42.95 15.33
C ALA A 469 4.01 -42.46 14.05
N CYS A 470 4.09 -41.17 13.72
CA CYS A 470 3.48 -40.59 12.50
C CYS A 470 4.23 -41.02 11.23
N ILE A 471 5.57 -41.08 11.28
CA ILE A 471 6.40 -41.60 10.19
C ILE A 471 6.10 -43.09 9.96
N PHE A 472 5.93 -43.87 11.04
CA PHE A 472 5.55 -45.27 10.96
C PHE A 472 4.19 -45.45 10.29
N LEU A 473 3.17 -44.69 10.70
CA LEU A 473 1.85 -44.68 10.05
C LEU A 473 1.95 -44.36 8.56
N GLN A 474 2.69 -43.31 8.17
CA GLN A 474 2.87 -42.94 6.77
C GLN A 474 3.55 -44.05 5.96
N LYS A 475 4.57 -44.73 6.53
CA LYS A 475 5.20 -45.89 5.90
C LYS A 475 4.25 -47.07 5.72
N GLN A 476 3.25 -47.20 6.59
CA GLN A 476 2.18 -48.19 6.47
C GLN A 476 1.02 -47.72 5.57
N GLY A 477 1.15 -46.57 4.89
CA GLY A 477 0.15 -46.03 3.96
C GLY A 477 -0.93 -45.17 4.62
N TYR A 478 -0.84 -44.89 5.92
CA TYR A 478 -1.83 -44.13 6.67
C TYR A 478 -1.33 -42.72 6.98
N ALA A 479 -2.05 -41.70 6.53
CA ALA A 479 -1.65 -40.31 6.78
C ALA A 479 -1.85 -39.88 8.24
N ARG A 480 -2.84 -40.47 8.94
CA ARG A 480 -3.19 -40.19 10.34
C ARG A 480 -3.79 -41.43 11.01
N ILE A 481 -3.66 -41.53 12.34
CA ILE A 481 -4.24 -42.63 13.14
C ILE A 481 -5.76 -42.76 12.98
N ASN A 482 -6.46 -41.65 12.70
CA ASN A 482 -7.90 -41.66 12.46
C ASN A 482 -8.28 -42.44 11.19
N MET A 483 -7.42 -42.44 10.17
CA MET A 483 -7.67 -43.25 8.97
C MET A 483 -7.49 -44.73 9.26
N LEU A 484 -6.46 -45.11 10.02
CA LEU A 484 -6.28 -46.50 10.45
C LEU A 484 -7.44 -46.98 11.32
N ASN A 485 -7.92 -46.12 12.24
CA ASN A 485 -9.10 -46.43 13.06
C ASN A 485 -10.36 -46.55 12.21
N SER A 486 -10.56 -45.64 11.24
CA SER A 486 -11.68 -45.71 10.29
C SER A 486 -11.66 -47.00 9.48
N ASP A 487 -10.50 -47.42 8.99
CA ASP A 487 -10.36 -48.68 8.25
C ASP A 487 -10.63 -49.89 9.15
N ILE A 488 -10.14 -49.87 10.41
CA ILE A 488 -10.46 -50.92 11.40
C ILE A 488 -11.96 -51.00 11.65
N ASP A 489 -12.62 -49.86 11.81
CA ASP A 489 -14.06 -49.78 12.10
C ASP A 489 -14.90 -50.15 10.87
N GLU A 490 -14.51 -49.71 9.68
CA GLU A 490 -15.16 -50.05 8.41
C GLU A 490 -15.02 -51.55 8.12
N LEU A 491 -13.85 -52.13 8.35
CA LEU A 491 -13.60 -53.55 8.14
C LEU A 491 -14.36 -54.40 9.18
N LYS A 492 -14.49 -53.93 10.44
CA LYS A 492 -15.39 -54.52 11.45
C LYS A 492 -16.85 -54.44 11.04
N ALA A 493 -17.31 -53.29 10.54
CA ALA A 493 -18.70 -53.07 10.13
C ALA A 493 -19.08 -53.90 8.89
N LYS A 494 -18.25 -53.86 7.85
CA LYS A 494 -18.45 -54.62 6.61
C LYS A 494 -18.51 -56.13 6.89
N ASN A 495 -17.60 -56.64 7.71
CA ASN A 495 -17.60 -58.05 8.04
C ASN A 495 -18.75 -58.44 8.96
N LYS A 496 -19.19 -57.56 9.87
CA LYS A 496 -20.41 -57.78 10.67
C LYS A 496 -21.62 -57.93 9.75
N GLN A 497 -21.78 -57.05 8.77
CA GLN A 497 -22.87 -57.11 7.79
C GLN A 497 -22.81 -58.39 6.95
N GLU A 498 -21.63 -58.78 6.46
CA GLU A 498 -21.46 -59.97 5.62
C GLU A 498 -21.70 -61.28 6.40
N ILE A 499 -21.21 -61.36 7.65
CA ILE A 499 -21.53 -62.47 8.56
C ILE A 499 -23.03 -62.51 8.87
N GLU A 500 -23.69 -61.37 9.10
CA GLU A 500 -25.14 -61.32 9.35
C GLU A 500 -25.93 -61.87 8.16
N VAL A 501 -25.55 -61.51 6.92
CA VAL A 501 -26.15 -62.02 5.68
C VAL A 501 -25.94 -63.53 5.55
N LEU A 502 -24.71 -64.02 5.74
CA LEU A 502 -24.43 -65.46 5.66
C LEU A 502 -25.10 -66.26 6.79
N THR A 503 -25.19 -65.69 7.99
CA THR A 503 -25.87 -66.33 9.14
C THR A 503 -27.38 -66.37 8.93
N ALA A 504 -27.97 -65.36 8.28
CA ALA A 504 -29.37 -65.39 7.87
C ALA A 504 -29.60 -66.49 6.82
N ALA A 505 -28.77 -66.55 5.77
CA ALA A 505 -28.84 -67.61 4.77
C ALA A 505 -28.62 -69.01 5.37
N GLN A 506 -27.76 -69.15 6.38
CA GLN A 506 -27.58 -70.39 7.13
C GLN A 506 -28.84 -70.75 7.92
N ARG A 507 -29.46 -69.80 8.62
CA ARG A 507 -30.71 -70.00 9.35
C ARG A 507 -31.86 -70.39 8.44
N ASP A 508 -31.97 -69.79 7.26
CA ASP A 508 -32.99 -70.13 6.27
C ASP A 508 -32.81 -71.58 5.79
N MET A 509 -31.57 -71.98 5.48
CA MET A 509 -31.23 -73.35 5.09
C MET A 509 -31.43 -74.34 6.23
N GLU A 510 -31.17 -73.95 7.48
CA GLU A 510 -31.39 -74.78 8.66
C GLU A 510 -32.88 -74.96 8.97
N SER A 511 -33.69 -73.90 8.78
CA SER A 511 -35.15 -73.98 8.82
C SER A 511 -35.70 -74.87 7.70
N GLU A 512 -35.14 -74.76 6.48
CA GLU A 512 -35.50 -75.65 5.36
C GLU A 512 -35.10 -77.10 5.66
N LEU A 513 -33.92 -77.34 6.26
CA LEU A 513 -33.50 -78.67 6.71
C LEU A 513 -34.41 -79.22 7.80
N GLN A 514 -34.81 -78.40 8.78
CA GLN A 514 -35.75 -78.80 9.82
C GLN A 514 -37.13 -79.14 9.23
N ASN A 515 -37.60 -78.35 8.28
CA ASN A 515 -38.86 -78.60 7.57
C ASN A 515 -38.80 -79.90 6.77
N LEU A 516 -37.73 -80.09 5.99
CA LEU A 516 -37.49 -81.34 5.26
C LEU A 516 -37.36 -82.53 6.23
N ASN A 517 -36.72 -82.36 7.39
CA ASN A 517 -36.61 -83.41 8.40
C ASN A 517 -37.96 -83.72 9.06
N LEU A 518 -38.82 -82.72 9.28
CA LEU A 518 -40.19 -82.91 9.74
C LEU A 518 -41.04 -83.64 8.68
N ILE A 519 -40.88 -83.32 7.40
CA ILE A 519 -41.51 -84.03 6.28
C ILE A 519 -41.05 -85.50 6.27
N VAL A 520 -39.74 -85.75 6.42
CA VAL A 520 -39.17 -87.10 6.53
C VAL A 520 -39.74 -87.81 7.76
N GLN A 521 -39.66 -87.24 8.97
CA GLN A 521 -40.17 -87.84 10.21
C GLN A 521 -41.67 -88.15 10.14
N LYS A 522 -42.48 -87.24 9.60
CA LYS A 522 -43.92 -87.43 9.47
C LYS A 522 -44.25 -88.48 8.40
N SER A 523 -43.49 -88.55 7.31
CA SER A 523 -43.60 -89.63 6.32
C SER A 523 -43.18 -91.00 6.87
N THR A 524 -42.17 -91.06 7.75
CA THR A 524 -41.79 -92.30 8.47
C THR A 524 -42.81 -92.68 9.53
N ASN A 525 -43.36 -91.74 10.30
CA ASN A 525 -44.39 -92.03 11.31
C ASN A 525 -45.72 -92.48 10.68
N LEU A 526 -46.07 -91.96 9.51
CA LEU A 526 -47.17 -92.48 8.68
C LEU A 526 -46.89 -93.89 8.14
N SER A 527 -45.62 -94.29 8.10
CA SER A 527 -45.16 -95.63 7.68
C SER A 527 -44.98 -96.59 8.86
N SER A 528 -44.72 -96.10 10.09
CA SER A 528 -44.40 -96.89 11.28
C SER A 528 -45.18 -96.42 12.52
N SER A 529 -46.48 -96.74 12.60
CA SER A 529 -47.22 -96.76 13.86
C SER A 529 -47.44 -98.20 14.33
N SER A 530 -46.44 -98.75 15.02
CA SER A 530 -46.64 -99.82 16.01
C SER A 530 -45.46 -99.81 16.98
N THR A 531 -45.60 -99.02 18.03
CA THR A 531 -44.99 -99.33 19.32
C THR A 531 -46.13 -99.29 20.32
N ASP A 532 -46.62 -100.46 20.69
CA ASP A 532 -46.86 -100.74 22.09
C ASP A 532 -46.58 -102.21 22.35
N GLU A 533 -46.08 -102.43 23.54
CA GLU A 533 -45.38 -103.60 24.03
C GLU A 533 -46.25 -104.85 24.13
N ASP A 534 -45.55 -105.98 24.10
CA ASP A 534 -45.86 -107.25 24.74
C ASP A 534 -46.79 -108.30 24.08
N VAL A 535 -46.27 -109.54 24.21
CA VAL A 535 -46.89 -110.87 24.06
C VAL A 535 -46.86 -111.55 22.67
N PHE A 536 -45.89 -112.47 22.58
CA PHE A 536 -45.89 -113.77 21.88
C PHE A 536 -47.23 -114.27 21.28
N GLY A 537 -47.15 -114.79 20.04
CA GLY A 537 -47.91 -115.98 19.64
C GLY A 537 -48.66 -115.87 18.32
N ILE A 538 -48.09 -116.50 17.27
CA ILE A 538 -48.75 -117.24 16.19
C ILE A 538 -50.02 -116.59 15.62
N PHE A 539 -49.97 -116.09 14.38
CA PHE A 539 -50.87 -116.53 13.30
C PHE A 539 -50.47 -115.86 11.98
N SER A 540 -50.21 -116.70 10.98
CA SER A 540 -50.16 -116.36 9.56
C SER A 540 -51.57 -116.02 9.07
N ASP A 541 -51.63 -115.19 8.03
CA ASP A 541 -52.78 -114.93 7.16
C ASP A 541 -53.83 -113.92 7.67
N MET A 542 -53.59 -112.63 7.46
CA MET A 542 -54.59 -111.59 7.07
C MET A 542 -54.03 -110.16 7.23
N ILE A 543 -53.20 -109.64 6.31
CA ILE A 543 -53.08 -108.17 6.08
C ILE A 543 -52.80 -107.90 4.60
N GLY A 544 -53.82 -108.06 3.76
CA GLY A 544 -53.79 -107.73 2.33
C GLY A 544 -54.42 -106.38 1.97
N LEU A 545 -54.89 -105.58 2.94
CA LEU A 545 -55.73 -104.39 2.65
C LEU A 545 -55.31 -103.09 3.35
N ASP A 546 -54.19 -103.08 4.08
CA ASP A 546 -53.79 -101.88 4.85
C ASP A 546 -52.44 -101.26 4.42
N SER A 547 -51.73 -101.87 3.46
CA SER A 547 -50.49 -101.33 2.87
C SER A 547 -50.75 -100.32 1.74
N GLN A 548 -51.87 -100.44 1.03
CA GLN A 548 -52.22 -99.56 -0.09
C GLN A 548 -52.84 -98.22 0.38
N LYS A 549 -53.59 -98.24 1.49
CA LYS A 549 -54.12 -97.02 2.14
C LYS A 549 -52.99 -96.18 2.74
N ARG A 550 -51.99 -96.80 3.37
CA ARG A 550 -50.79 -96.14 3.92
C ARG A 550 -49.89 -95.54 2.83
N ARG A 551 -49.62 -96.28 1.74
CA ARG A 551 -48.91 -95.72 0.57
C ARG A 551 -49.63 -94.51 -0.04
N SER A 552 -50.96 -94.56 -0.15
CA SER A 552 -51.74 -93.43 -0.67
C SER A 552 -51.67 -92.21 0.26
N GLN A 553 -51.66 -92.38 1.58
CA GLN A 553 -51.58 -91.27 2.54
C GLN A 553 -50.20 -90.61 2.55
N THR A 554 -49.12 -91.40 2.45
CA THR A 554 -47.76 -90.87 2.33
C THR A 554 -47.55 -90.17 0.98
N GLU A 555 -48.05 -90.73 -0.13
CA GLU A 555 -48.01 -90.06 -1.45
C GLU A 555 -48.86 -88.78 -1.48
N THR A 556 -50.03 -88.77 -0.83
CA THR A 556 -50.88 -87.58 -0.75
C THR A 556 -50.21 -86.49 0.09
N TYR A 557 -49.57 -86.85 1.20
CA TYR A 557 -48.83 -85.90 2.05
C TYR A 557 -47.62 -85.32 1.32
N LEU A 558 -46.84 -86.16 0.63
CA LEU A 558 -45.68 -85.71 -0.16
C LEU A 558 -46.11 -84.76 -1.29
N ARG A 559 -47.19 -85.09 -2.04
CA ARG A 559 -47.74 -84.20 -3.06
C ARG A 559 -48.28 -82.90 -2.49
N SER A 560 -48.91 -82.93 -1.31
CA SER A 560 -49.35 -81.72 -0.62
C SER A 560 -48.20 -80.86 -0.08
N SER A 561 -47.01 -81.45 0.06
CA SER A 561 -45.77 -80.77 0.45
C SER A 561 -44.88 -80.44 -0.77
N GLU A 562 -45.41 -80.52 -1.99
CA GLU A 562 -44.72 -80.25 -3.27
C GLU A 562 -43.64 -81.25 -3.71
N TYR A 563 -43.62 -82.47 -3.14
CA TYR A 563 -42.64 -83.51 -3.49
C TYR A 563 -43.31 -84.72 -4.17
N SER A 564 -42.69 -85.22 -5.23
CA SER A 564 -43.22 -86.36 -6.00
C SER A 564 -42.92 -87.72 -5.37
N SER A 565 -41.87 -87.82 -4.55
CA SER A 565 -41.47 -89.05 -3.83
C SER A 565 -40.61 -88.74 -2.60
N ILE A 566 -40.42 -89.71 -1.71
CA ILE A 566 -39.53 -89.54 -0.56
C ILE A 566 -38.05 -89.42 -1.00
N GLU A 567 -37.66 -90.09 -2.09
CA GLU A 567 -36.35 -89.91 -2.72
C GLU A 567 -36.12 -88.46 -3.17
N SER A 568 -37.15 -87.79 -3.70
CA SER A 568 -37.02 -86.37 -4.08
C SER A 568 -36.82 -85.45 -2.85
N VAL A 569 -37.41 -85.81 -1.70
CA VAL A 569 -37.17 -85.13 -0.41
C VAL A 569 -35.74 -85.38 0.07
N TYR A 570 -35.22 -86.61 -0.05
CA TYR A 570 -33.84 -86.93 0.33
C TYR A 570 -32.80 -86.28 -0.59
N GLU A 571 -33.08 -86.18 -1.89
CA GLU A 571 -32.22 -85.49 -2.85
C GLU A 571 -32.18 -83.98 -2.54
N LYS A 572 -33.35 -83.37 -2.29
CA LYS A 572 -33.43 -81.98 -1.84
C LYS A 572 -32.73 -81.79 -0.49
N PHE A 573 -32.93 -82.69 0.47
CA PHE A 573 -32.25 -82.66 1.78
C PHE A 573 -30.74 -82.76 1.63
N SER A 574 -30.23 -83.64 0.78
CA SER A 574 -28.80 -83.78 0.48
C SER A 574 -28.24 -82.49 -0.14
N ASN A 575 -28.96 -81.90 -1.10
CA ASN A 575 -28.57 -80.65 -1.76
C ASN A 575 -28.58 -79.45 -0.79
N VAL A 576 -29.63 -79.29 0.01
CA VAL A 576 -29.74 -78.23 1.03
C VAL A 576 -28.67 -78.43 2.12
N ARG A 577 -28.41 -79.67 2.55
CA ARG A 577 -27.35 -79.98 3.52
C ARG A 577 -25.95 -79.69 2.99
N LYS A 578 -25.69 -79.97 1.71
CA LYS A 578 -24.43 -79.62 1.04
C LYS A 578 -24.25 -78.10 0.96
N LYS A 579 -25.30 -77.37 0.58
CA LYS A 579 -25.31 -75.90 0.58
C LYS A 579 -25.13 -75.31 1.98
N HIS A 580 -25.81 -75.85 2.98
CA HIS A 580 -25.64 -75.44 4.39
C HIS A 580 -24.18 -75.62 4.83
N ARG A 581 -23.55 -76.78 4.56
CA ARG A 581 -22.12 -76.99 4.85
C ARG A 581 -21.21 -75.99 4.12
N GLN A 582 -21.48 -75.70 2.86
CA GLN A 582 -20.71 -74.71 2.09
C GLN A 582 -20.84 -73.30 2.68
N ILE A 583 -22.04 -72.90 3.11
CA ILE A 583 -22.28 -71.62 3.78
C ILE A 583 -21.56 -71.59 5.14
N SER A 584 -21.66 -72.64 5.96
CA SER A 584 -20.94 -72.73 7.24
C SER A 584 -19.43 -72.65 7.06
N GLN A 585 -18.87 -73.35 6.07
CA GLN A 585 -17.44 -73.28 5.75
C GLN A 585 -17.04 -71.86 5.33
N ARG A 586 -17.85 -71.22 4.47
CA ARG A 586 -17.61 -69.84 4.01
C ARG A 586 -17.66 -68.83 5.16
N ILE A 587 -18.54 -69.02 6.14
CA ILE A 587 -18.58 -68.19 7.37
C ILE A 587 -17.29 -68.37 8.17
N GLU A 588 -16.79 -69.60 8.32
CA GLU A 588 -15.51 -69.84 9.01
C GLU A 588 -14.32 -69.25 8.25
N ASP A 589 -14.27 -69.42 6.93
CA ASP A 589 -13.22 -68.88 6.08
C ASP A 589 -13.19 -67.34 6.15
N GLN A 590 -14.36 -66.68 6.06
CA GLN A 590 -14.47 -65.23 6.23
C GLN A 590 -14.07 -64.75 7.63
N ARG A 591 -14.42 -65.50 8.68
CA ARG A 591 -13.98 -65.18 10.04
C ARG A 591 -12.47 -65.32 10.21
N ALA A 592 -11.86 -66.30 9.56
CA ALA A 592 -10.42 -66.50 9.56
C ALA A 592 -9.70 -65.37 8.80
N GLU A 593 -10.20 -65.00 7.62
CA GLU A 593 -9.67 -63.90 6.81
C GLU A 593 -9.80 -62.55 7.50
N LEU A 594 -10.94 -62.29 8.16
CA LEU A 594 -11.12 -61.10 8.99
C LEU A 594 -10.10 -61.08 10.13
N ARG A 595 -9.90 -62.19 10.85
CA ARG A 595 -8.95 -62.24 11.96
C ARG A 595 -7.53 -61.92 11.52
N ILE A 596 -7.13 -62.40 10.34
CA ILE A 596 -5.82 -62.11 9.76
C ILE A 596 -5.71 -60.61 9.43
N SER A 597 -6.73 -60.06 8.76
CA SER A 597 -6.76 -58.66 8.32
C SER A 597 -6.82 -57.68 9.49
N LEU A 598 -7.69 -57.94 10.48
CA LEU A 598 -7.75 -57.18 11.73
C LEU A 598 -6.48 -57.34 12.56
N GLY A 599 -5.95 -58.56 12.68
CA GLY A 599 -4.70 -58.81 13.39
C GLY A 599 -3.54 -57.98 12.82
N ARG A 600 -3.49 -57.80 11.50
CA ARG A 600 -2.52 -56.91 10.84
C ARG A 600 -2.75 -55.44 11.20
N LEU A 601 -3.97 -54.93 11.05
CA LEU A 601 -4.27 -53.51 11.31
C LEU A 601 -4.14 -53.16 12.81
N GLU A 602 -4.55 -54.06 13.70
CA GLU A 602 -4.39 -53.92 15.14
C GLU A 602 -2.92 -54.04 15.57
N SER A 603 -2.09 -54.82 14.86
CA SER A 603 -0.64 -54.83 15.07
C SER A 603 0.00 -53.51 14.66
N ILE A 604 -0.43 -52.91 13.54
CA ILE A 604 0.03 -51.57 13.13
C ILE A 604 -0.38 -50.54 14.19
N LYS A 605 -1.61 -50.61 14.70
CA LYS A 605 -2.08 -49.71 15.77
C LYS A 605 -1.28 -49.89 17.06
N LYS A 606 -1.03 -51.13 17.48
CA LYS A 606 -0.26 -51.44 18.69
C LYS A 606 1.19 -50.97 18.60
N GLU A 607 1.82 -51.14 17.44
CA GLU A 607 3.17 -50.64 17.18
C GLU A 607 3.23 -49.10 17.15
N HIS A 608 2.20 -48.46 16.56
CA HIS A 608 2.05 -47.00 16.61
C HIS A 608 1.91 -46.50 18.06
N ASP A 609 1.08 -47.15 18.87
CA ASP A 609 0.84 -46.75 20.27
C ASP A 609 2.10 -46.98 21.13
N LEU A 610 2.86 -48.05 20.88
CA LEU A 610 4.18 -48.26 21.49
C LEU A 610 5.18 -47.15 21.10
N LEU A 611 5.18 -46.71 19.84
CA LEU A 611 6.04 -45.62 19.37
C LEU A 611 5.63 -44.25 19.94
N ILE A 612 4.40 -44.10 20.47
CA ILE A 612 3.97 -42.93 21.24
C ILE A 612 4.48 -43.04 22.69
N ASP A 613 4.35 -44.21 23.32
CA ASP A 613 4.73 -44.43 24.72
C ASP A 613 6.24 -44.45 24.98
N VAL A 614 7.07 -44.69 23.96
CA VAL A 614 8.55 -44.67 24.09
C VAL A 614 9.09 -43.26 24.42
N GLY A 615 8.28 -42.20 24.34
CA GLY A 615 8.51 -40.93 25.05
C GLY A 615 9.80 -40.16 24.73
N HIS A 616 10.60 -40.63 23.77
CA HIS A 616 11.81 -39.97 23.33
C HIS A 616 11.51 -39.28 22.01
N SER A 617 11.46 -37.94 22.05
CA SER A 617 11.53 -37.11 20.86
C SER A 617 12.67 -37.63 19.98
N SER A 618 12.36 -38.02 18.75
CA SER A 618 13.36 -38.55 17.85
C SER A 618 14.49 -37.53 17.67
N SER A 619 15.72 -37.98 17.46
CA SER A 619 16.85 -37.09 17.15
C SER A 619 16.51 -36.09 16.04
N LYS A 620 15.61 -36.44 15.11
CA LYS A 620 15.14 -35.55 14.04
C LYS A 620 14.15 -34.49 14.52
N GLU A 621 13.26 -34.80 15.45
CA GLU A 621 12.37 -33.81 16.08
C GLU A 621 13.17 -32.82 16.91
N VAL A 622 14.14 -33.31 17.70
CA VAL A 622 15.02 -32.46 18.50
C VAL A 622 15.87 -31.56 17.60
N SER A 623 16.44 -32.11 16.51
CA SER A 623 17.22 -31.32 15.55
C SER A 623 16.37 -30.27 14.83
N PHE A 624 15.15 -30.62 14.42
CA PHE A 624 14.23 -29.71 13.76
C PHE A 624 13.76 -28.58 14.68
N LEU A 625 13.39 -28.91 15.92
CA LEU A 625 13.03 -27.91 16.92
C LEU A 625 14.21 -26.98 17.21
N GLN A 626 15.43 -27.51 17.36
CA GLN A 626 16.64 -26.72 17.54
C GLN A 626 16.95 -25.81 16.35
N GLU A 627 16.78 -26.29 15.11
CA GLU A 627 16.90 -25.47 13.90
C GLU A 627 15.89 -24.32 13.88
N LYS A 628 14.68 -24.56 14.40
CA LYS A 628 13.62 -23.55 14.55
C LYS A 628 13.72 -22.72 15.84
N GLY A 629 14.75 -22.94 16.67
CA GLY A 629 15.03 -22.17 17.88
C GLY A 629 14.28 -22.62 19.15
N PHE A 630 13.79 -23.86 19.21
CA PHE A 630 13.11 -24.44 20.37
C PHE A 630 13.87 -25.66 20.90
N ASP A 631 14.08 -25.71 22.22
CA ASP A 631 14.83 -26.81 22.85
C ASP A 631 14.00 -28.09 23.05
N SER A 632 12.67 -27.96 23.14
CA SER A 632 11.75 -29.10 23.26
C SER A 632 10.36 -28.79 22.73
N TYR A 633 9.58 -29.85 22.49
CA TYR A 633 8.18 -29.74 22.09
C TYR A 633 7.30 -29.14 23.21
N GLU A 634 7.61 -29.42 24.50
CA GLU A 634 6.94 -28.74 25.60
C GLU A 634 7.20 -27.23 25.58
N LEU A 635 8.42 -26.80 25.26
CA LEU A 635 8.77 -25.38 25.19
C LEU A 635 8.00 -24.67 24.07
N LEU A 636 7.85 -25.32 22.90
CA LEU A 636 7.01 -24.84 21.80
C LEU A 636 5.53 -24.75 22.22
N SER A 637 4.99 -25.79 22.84
CA SER A 637 3.59 -25.82 23.32
C SER A 637 3.32 -24.77 24.39
N LYS A 638 4.27 -24.54 25.31
CA LYS A 638 4.20 -23.46 26.30
C LYS A 638 4.20 -22.08 25.66
N ASN A 639 5.03 -21.87 24.63
CA ASN A 639 5.06 -20.61 23.87
C ASN A 639 3.75 -20.37 23.13
N ILE A 640 3.12 -21.41 22.55
CA ILE A 640 1.80 -21.30 21.93
C ILE A 640 0.76 -20.87 22.98
N GLN A 641 0.68 -21.57 24.11
CA GLN A 641 -0.27 -21.25 25.19
C GLN A 641 -0.05 -19.84 25.76
N GLU A 642 1.20 -19.41 25.96
CA GLU A 642 1.50 -18.07 26.47
C GLU A 642 1.10 -17.00 25.44
N LYS A 643 1.35 -17.23 24.15
CA LYS A 643 0.92 -16.30 23.09
C LYS A 643 -0.60 -16.27 22.92
N GLU A 644 -1.30 -17.40 23.09
CA GLU A 644 -2.77 -17.47 23.14
C GLU A 644 -3.32 -16.70 24.35
N ARG A 645 -2.68 -16.81 25.52
CA ARG A 645 -3.07 -16.06 26.72
C ARG A 645 -2.91 -14.55 26.51
N ILE A 646 -1.77 -14.10 26.00
CA ILE A 646 -1.52 -12.68 25.72
C ILE A 646 -2.47 -12.16 24.64
N PHE A 647 -2.76 -12.97 23.62
CA PHE A 647 -3.74 -12.63 22.58
C PHE A 647 -5.14 -12.41 23.17
N ASN A 648 -5.60 -13.31 24.04
CA ASN A 648 -6.90 -13.22 24.71
C ASN A 648 -6.98 -12.06 25.72
N GLU A 649 -5.91 -11.83 26.49
CA GLU A 649 -5.82 -10.71 27.46
C GLU A 649 -5.83 -9.34 26.75
N ARG A 650 -5.11 -9.20 25.62
CA ARG A 650 -5.07 -7.93 24.86
C ARG A 650 -6.28 -7.73 23.95
N GLY A 651 -6.97 -8.80 23.55
CA GLY A 651 -8.20 -8.72 22.76
C GLY A 651 -9.40 -8.13 23.53
N GLN A 652 -9.38 -8.14 24.86
CA GLN A 652 -10.45 -7.59 25.70
C GLN A 652 -10.30 -6.10 26.03
N ASN A 653 -9.13 -5.50 25.78
CA ASN A 653 -8.95 -4.06 25.99
C ASN A 653 -9.51 -3.28 24.80
N GLN A 654 -10.48 -2.41 25.06
CA GLN A 654 -11.02 -1.45 24.10
C GLN A 654 -9.86 -0.65 23.48
N GLN A 655 -9.47 -1.03 22.26
CA GLN A 655 -8.51 -0.27 21.46
C GLN A 655 -9.05 1.16 21.33
N SER A 656 -8.39 2.14 21.95
CA SER A 656 -8.54 3.52 21.53
C SER A 656 -7.58 3.74 20.37
N TYR A 657 -8.10 3.93 19.16
CA TYR A 657 -7.24 4.25 18.03
C TYR A 657 -6.64 5.63 18.24
N HIS A 658 -5.30 5.73 18.21
CA HIS A 658 -4.63 7.02 18.20
C HIS A 658 -4.56 7.54 16.76
N PHE A 659 -5.30 8.61 16.47
CA PHE A 659 -5.31 9.23 15.15
C PHE A 659 -4.33 10.40 15.09
N SER A 660 -3.17 10.22 14.47
CA SER A 660 -2.18 11.29 14.25
C SER A 660 -2.27 11.93 12.86
N GLY A 661 -2.93 11.27 11.90
CA GLY A 661 -2.99 11.67 10.50
C GLY A 661 -4.41 11.86 9.95
N ARG A 662 -4.48 12.30 8.68
CA ARG A 662 -5.72 12.35 7.89
C ARG A 662 -6.11 10.96 7.40
N LEU A 663 -7.41 10.67 7.39
CA LEU A 663 -7.91 9.44 6.79
C LEU A 663 -7.90 9.58 5.27
N ASP A 664 -7.20 8.69 4.56
CA ASP A 664 -7.34 8.57 3.11
C ASP A 664 -8.68 7.89 2.79
N ALA A 665 -9.72 8.72 2.63
CA ALA A 665 -11.07 8.28 2.33
C ALA A 665 -11.16 7.50 0.99
N SER A 666 -10.28 7.76 0.02
CA SER A 666 -10.25 7.00 -1.23
C SER A 666 -9.77 5.57 -1.00
N THR A 667 -8.68 5.42 -0.26
CA THR A 667 -8.12 4.10 0.06
C THR A 667 -9.05 3.32 0.98
N ALA A 668 -9.67 3.99 1.98
CA ALA A 668 -10.65 3.37 2.87
C ALA A 668 -11.90 2.89 2.11
N ASN A 669 -12.43 3.70 1.19
CA ASN A 669 -13.56 3.30 0.36
C ASN A 669 -13.21 2.13 -0.55
N SER A 670 -12.03 2.16 -1.19
CA SER A 670 -11.55 1.07 -2.03
C SER A 670 -11.41 -0.24 -1.24
N ALA A 671 -10.93 -0.17 0.00
CA ALA A 671 -10.86 -1.31 0.92
C ALA A 671 -12.24 -1.87 1.27
N LEU A 672 -13.21 -1.00 1.62
CA LEU A 672 -14.59 -1.42 1.90
C LEU A 672 -15.25 -2.07 0.68
N VAL A 673 -15.07 -1.52 -0.51
CA VAL A 673 -15.61 -2.11 -1.75
C VAL A 673 -14.94 -3.47 -2.03
N TYR A 674 -13.62 -3.57 -1.89
CA TYR A 674 -12.89 -4.83 -2.05
C TYR A 674 -13.39 -5.91 -1.09
N ILE A 675 -13.51 -5.56 0.21
CA ILE A 675 -14.04 -6.47 1.23
C ILE A 675 -15.46 -6.91 0.88
N SER A 676 -16.33 -6.01 0.44
CA SER A 676 -17.70 -6.35 0.05
C SER A 676 -17.76 -7.32 -1.15
N GLN A 677 -16.79 -7.26 -2.08
CA GLN A 677 -16.70 -8.23 -3.16
C GLN A 677 -16.21 -9.59 -2.65
N CYS A 678 -15.27 -9.61 -1.70
CA CYS A 678 -14.84 -10.83 -1.03
C CYS A 678 -15.95 -11.50 -0.19
N GLU A 679 -16.84 -10.73 0.45
CA GLU A 679 -18.00 -11.27 1.18
C GLU A 679 -18.98 -12.03 0.27
N LYS A 680 -19.10 -11.60 -1.01
CA LYS A 680 -19.92 -12.26 -2.03
C LYS A 680 -19.28 -13.53 -2.61
N VAL A 681 -18.05 -13.86 -2.21
CA VAL A 681 -17.38 -15.09 -2.62
C VAL A 681 -17.97 -16.27 -1.83
N GLY A 682 -18.34 -17.34 -2.53
CA GLY A 682 -18.92 -18.55 -1.92
C GLY A 682 -17.92 -19.39 -1.11
N HIS A 683 -16.67 -18.94 -0.94
CA HIS A 683 -15.62 -19.67 -0.22
C HIS A 683 -15.58 -19.22 1.24
N ASP A 684 -15.94 -20.13 2.16
CA ASP A 684 -16.11 -19.86 3.61
C ASP A 684 -14.97 -19.05 4.23
N ARG A 685 -13.73 -19.48 3.99
CA ARG A 685 -12.54 -18.86 4.57
C ARG A 685 -12.31 -17.41 4.11
N VAL A 686 -12.61 -17.10 2.84
CA VAL A 686 -12.46 -15.73 2.31
C VAL A 686 -13.56 -14.85 2.85
N ARG A 687 -14.79 -15.39 2.91
CA ARG A 687 -15.95 -14.71 3.46
C ARG A 687 -15.77 -14.39 4.94
N GLU A 688 -15.31 -15.33 5.75
CA GLU A 688 -15.04 -15.12 7.19
C GLU A 688 -14.00 -14.00 7.41
N ASN A 689 -12.87 -14.06 6.68
CA ASN A 689 -11.84 -13.02 6.74
C ASN A 689 -12.36 -11.66 6.25
N ALA A 690 -13.23 -11.66 5.23
CA ALA A 690 -13.84 -10.44 4.72
C ALA A 690 -14.77 -9.82 5.76
N THR A 691 -15.62 -10.63 6.42
CA THR A 691 -16.52 -10.16 7.49
C THR A 691 -15.72 -9.57 8.66
N ASP A 692 -14.68 -10.26 9.14
CA ASP A 692 -13.80 -9.75 10.21
C ASP A 692 -13.10 -8.44 9.81
N ALA A 693 -12.57 -8.38 8.58
CA ALA A 693 -11.96 -7.17 8.06
C ALA A 693 -12.97 -6.01 7.90
N ASN A 694 -14.20 -6.30 7.49
CA ASN A 694 -15.28 -5.32 7.34
C ASN A 694 -15.66 -4.71 8.69
N GLU A 695 -15.87 -5.57 9.70
CA GLU A 695 -16.23 -5.14 11.05
C GLU A 695 -15.15 -4.24 11.65
N ASN A 696 -13.89 -4.67 11.58
CA ASN A 696 -12.76 -3.90 12.11
C ASN A 696 -12.55 -2.59 11.35
N LEU A 697 -12.60 -2.58 10.01
CA LEU A 697 -12.42 -1.36 9.21
C LEU A 697 -13.57 -0.37 9.43
N ARG A 698 -14.81 -0.84 9.49
CA ARG A 698 -15.96 0.02 9.78
C ARG A 698 -15.89 0.60 11.18
N LYS A 699 -15.46 -0.17 12.17
CA LYS A 699 -15.22 0.31 13.54
C LYS A 699 -14.15 1.41 13.56
N TYR A 700 -13.00 1.18 12.93
CA TYR A 700 -11.94 2.18 12.81
C TYR A 700 -12.42 3.48 12.16
N ILE A 701 -13.14 3.38 11.03
CA ILE A 701 -13.68 4.55 10.34
C ILE A 701 -14.69 5.29 11.22
N LYS A 702 -15.60 4.58 11.91
CA LYS A 702 -16.55 5.18 12.86
C LYS A 702 -15.84 5.95 13.98
N GLU A 703 -14.82 5.35 14.61
CA GLU A 703 -14.04 6.00 15.65
C GLU A 703 -13.27 7.22 15.11
N TYR A 704 -12.76 7.14 13.87
CA TYR A 704 -12.17 8.29 13.18
C TYR A 704 -13.18 9.42 13.00
N GLY A 705 -14.43 9.09 12.62
CA GLY A 705 -15.52 10.05 12.50
C GLY A 705 -15.82 10.78 13.83
N ILE A 706 -15.84 10.04 14.93
CA ILE A 706 -16.01 10.60 16.29
C ILE A 706 -14.84 11.52 16.63
N PHE A 707 -13.60 11.08 16.40
CA PHE A 707 -12.41 11.89 16.60
C PHE A 707 -12.44 13.19 15.78
N LEU A 708 -12.78 13.09 14.49
CA LEU A 708 -12.88 14.23 13.59
C LEU A 708 -13.93 15.24 14.09
N LYS A 709 -15.09 14.76 14.52
CA LYS A 709 -16.14 15.60 15.14
C LYS A 709 -15.64 16.27 16.42
N GLN A 710 -14.90 15.56 17.27
CA GLN A 710 -14.35 16.11 18.52
C GLN A 710 -13.28 17.18 18.24
N GLU A 711 -12.34 16.92 17.35
CA GLU A 711 -11.31 17.88 16.90
C GLU A 711 -11.95 19.16 16.35
N ILE A 712 -12.93 19.03 15.44
CA ILE A 712 -13.63 20.19 14.88
C ILE A 712 -14.29 21.02 15.99
N ASN A 713 -15.02 20.38 16.91
CA ASN A 713 -15.68 21.08 18.02
C ASN A 713 -14.66 21.73 18.97
N MET A 714 -13.54 21.06 19.27
CA MET A 714 -12.49 21.59 20.12
C MET A 714 -11.85 22.83 19.51
N LYS A 715 -11.44 22.76 18.24
CA LYS A 715 -10.83 23.88 17.50
C LYS A 715 -11.81 25.05 17.37
N PHE A 716 -13.07 24.75 17.05
CA PHE A 716 -14.13 25.76 17.03
C PHE A 716 -14.31 26.43 18.39
N ASN A 717 -14.34 25.67 19.50
CA ASN A 717 -14.48 26.24 20.84
C ASN A 717 -13.29 27.12 21.22
N TYR A 718 -12.06 26.75 20.86
CA TYR A 718 -10.88 27.60 21.11
C TYR A 718 -10.93 28.92 20.34
N MET A 719 -11.49 28.93 19.13
CA MET A 719 -11.62 30.16 18.33
C MET A 719 -12.69 31.12 18.88
N ARG A 720 -13.63 30.64 19.71
CA ARG A 720 -14.73 31.44 20.28
C ARG A 720 -14.33 32.28 21.49
N THR A 721 -13.14 32.07 22.03
CA THR A 721 -12.62 32.77 23.21
C THR A 721 -11.30 33.44 22.88
N ILE A 722 -11.18 34.73 23.14
CA ILE A 722 -9.88 35.42 23.14
C ILE A 722 -9.38 35.39 24.57
N ASP A 723 -8.29 34.66 24.79
CA ASP A 723 -7.54 34.62 26.04
C ASP A 723 -6.11 35.10 25.73
N ASP A 724 -5.45 35.81 26.65
CA ASP A 724 -4.20 36.55 26.37
C ASP A 724 -3.04 35.64 25.90
N GLU A 725 -3.15 34.33 26.07
CA GLU A 725 -2.15 33.32 25.65
C GLU A 725 -2.45 32.61 24.31
N ARG A 726 -3.62 32.82 23.68
CA ARG A 726 -4.08 31.97 22.54
C ARG A 726 -4.53 32.79 21.34
N ASP A 727 -3.80 32.66 20.23
CA ASP A 727 -4.16 33.27 18.95
C ASP A 727 -5.26 32.45 18.22
N PRO A 728 -6.47 33.01 18.00
CA PRO A 728 -7.56 32.35 17.26
C PRO A 728 -7.19 31.95 15.83
N PHE A 729 -6.20 32.60 15.21
CA PHE A 729 -5.78 32.30 13.85
C PHE A 729 -5.00 30.98 13.73
N LEU A 730 -4.31 30.54 14.79
CA LEU A 730 -3.59 29.25 14.80
C LEU A 730 -4.53 28.07 14.55
N TYR A 731 -5.77 28.15 15.06
CA TYR A 731 -6.75 27.07 14.94
C TYR A 731 -7.62 27.17 13.68
N SER A 732 -7.62 28.32 13.01
CA SER A 732 -8.47 28.57 11.82
C SER A 732 -8.11 27.67 10.63
N GLN A 733 -6.82 27.48 10.36
CA GLN A 733 -6.35 26.61 9.28
C GLN A 733 -6.62 25.15 9.59
N ASP A 734 -6.38 24.71 10.83
CA ASP A 734 -6.68 23.35 11.28
C ASP A 734 -8.18 23.04 11.14
N LEU A 735 -9.05 23.96 11.59
CA LEU A 735 -10.49 23.82 11.48
C LEU A 735 -10.93 23.72 10.01
N GLU A 736 -10.43 24.60 9.13
CA GLU A 736 -10.73 24.56 7.70
C GLU A 736 -10.30 23.23 7.08
N MET A 737 -9.10 22.75 7.41
CA MET A 737 -8.58 21.47 6.95
C MET A 737 -9.47 20.29 7.38
N ARG A 738 -9.94 20.26 8.63
CA ARG A 738 -10.80 19.18 9.14
C ARG A 738 -12.23 19.25 8.55
N LEU A 739 -12.77 20.45 8.36
CA LEU A 739 -14.05 20.63 7.67
C LEU A 739 -13.98 20.22 6.20
N GLN A 740 -12.85 20.49 5.53
CA GLN A 740 -12.60 20.02 4.17
C GLN A 740 -12.46 18.50 4.10
N GLU A 741 -11.77 17.88 5.06
CA GLU A 741 -11.69 16.41 5.19
C GLU A 741 -13.09 15.80 5.29
N LEU A 742 -13.93 16.28 6.22
CA LEU A 742 -15.32 15.87 6.38
C LEU A 742 -16.13 16.07 5.09
N SER A 743 -16.02 17.23 4.44
CA SER A 743 -16.74 17.55 3.20
C SER A 743 -16.31 16.67 2.03
N SER A 744 -15.01 16.40 1.91
CA SER A 744 -14.43 15.62 0.82
C SER A 744 -14.82 14.14 0.89
N SER A 745 -15.14 13.64 2.08
CA SER A 745 -15.62 12.27 2.29
C SER A 745 -16.94 11.99 1.57
N SER A 746 -17.74 13.02 1.23
CA SER A 746 -18.98 12.88 0.44
C SER A 746 -18.77 12.28 -0.95
N LYS A 747 -17.54 12.33 -1.50
CA LYS A 747 -17.17 11.66 -2.76
C LYS A 747 -17.10 10.13 -2.61
N PHE A 748 -17.08 9.62 -1.39
CA PHE A 748 -16.84 8.23 -1.05
C PHE A 748 -17.98 7.69 -0.17
N ALA A 749 -19.05 7.23 -0.80
CA ALA A 749 -20.32 6.91 -0.16
C ALA A 749 -20.19 6.01 1.09
N HIS A 750 -19.39 4.94 1.04
CA HIS A 750 -19.26 4.01 2.17
C HIS A 750 -18.51 4.62 3.36
N VAL A 751 -17.54 5.49 3.11
CA VAL A 751 -16.82 6.20 4.18
C VAL A 751 -17.72 7.29 4.78
N PHE A 752 -18.42 8.04 3.93
CA PHE A 752 -19.36 9.09 4.34
C PHE A 752 -20.46 8.56 5.25
N GLU A 753 -21.02 7.39 4.91
CA GLU A 753 -21.99 6.66 5.72
C GLU A 753 -21.39 6.20 7.05
N CYS A 754 -20.21 5.56 7.02
CA CYS A 754 -19.57 5.02 8.22
C CYS A 754 -19.23 6.11 9.26
N ILE A 755 -18.76 7.29 8.86
CA ILE A 755 -18.45 8.37 9.79
C ILE A 755 -19.67 9.20 10.20
N ASN A 756 -20.87 8.84 9.71
CA ASN A 756 -22.09 9.62 9.88
C ASN A 756 -21.89 11.11 9.51
N ALA A 757 -21.26 11.33 8.35
CA ALA A 757 -20.88 12.68 7.94
C ALA A 757 -22.08 13.57 7.62
N ALA A 758 -23.18 13.03 7.09
CA ALA A 758 -24.37 13.81 6.80
C ALA A 758 -24.93 14.51 8.04
N GLU A 759 -25.21 13.74 9.09
CA GLU A 759 -25.71 14.26 10.37
C GLU A 759 -24.68 15.18 11.04
N THR A 760 -23.39 14.83 10.96
CA THR A 760 -22.31 15.66 11.53
C THR A 760 -22.16 17.00 10.82
N VAL A 761 -22.25 17.02 9.49
CA VAL A 761 -22.21 18.25 8.69
C VAL A 761 -23.40 19.15 9.05
N GLU A 762 -24.60 18.58 9.15
CA GLU A 762 -25.81 19.32 9.52
C GLU A 762 -25.72 19.89 10.94
N ASP A 763 -25.31 19.09 11.94
CA ASP A 763 -25.08 19.52 13.33
C ASP A 763 -24.06 20.66 13.41
N LEU A 764 -22.92 20.53 12.72
CA LEU A 764 -21.88 21.56 12.69
C LEU A 764 -22.36 22.84 12.00
N GLN A 765 -23.04 22.74 10.86
CA GLN A 765 -23.58 23.89 10.15
C GLN A 765 -24.60 24.65 11.00
N GLN A 766 -25.48 23.95 11.73
CA GLN A 766 -26.41 24.57 12.67
C GLN A 766 -25.68 25.25 13.83
N LYS A 767 -24.66 24.61 14.41
CA LYS A 767 -23.82 25.22 15.47
C LYS A 767 -23.12 26.49 14.99
N PHE A 768 -22.57 26.48 13.79
CA PHE A 768 -21.92 27.67 13.21
C PHE A 768 -22.93 28.79 12.95
N LEU A 769 -24.13 28.47 12.45
CA LEU A 769 -25.21 29.43 12.25
C LEU A 769 -25.70 30.04 13.57
N GLU A 770 -25.90 29.22 14.60
CA GLU A 770 -26.34 29.69 15.92
C GLU A 770 -25.28 30.62 16.53
N PHE A 771 -24.00 30.24 16.45
CA PHE A 771 -22.93 31.09 16.95
C PHE A 771 -22.77 32.38 16.15
N HIS A 772 -22.95 32.34 14.82
CA HIS A 772 -22.97 33.53 13.97
C HIS A 772 -24.04 34.53 14.44
N ARG A 773 -25.26 34.05 14.72
CA ARG A 773 -26.35 34.89 15.26
C ARG A 773 -25.99 35.51 16.61
N ILE A 774 -25.41 34.71 17.53
CA ILE A 774 -24.97 35.19 18.84
C ILE A 774 -23.88 36.27 18.67
N LEU A 775 -22.88 36.02 17.83
CA LEU A 775 -21.77 36.93 17.58
C LEU A 775 -22.26 38.23 16.95
N SER A 776 -23.12 38.15 15.93
CA SER A 776 -23.75 39.31 15.31
C SER A 776 -24.52 40.17 16.31
N SER A 777 -25.31 39.55 17.20
CA SER A 777 -26.07 40.26 18.23
C SER A 777 -25.15 40.95 19.24
N LYS A 778 -24.09 40.27 19.70
CA LYS A 778 -23.09 40.85 20.62
C LYS A 778 -22.34 42.03 19.98
N MET A 779 -21.98 41.91 18.71
CA MET A 779 -21.29 42.98 17.97
C MET A 779 -22.20 44.20 17.81
N GLU A 780 -23.50 44.02 17.50
CA GLU A 780 -24.45 45.13 17.44
C GLU A 780 -24.68 45.75 18.83
N GLU A 781 -24.74 44.96 19.90
CA GLU A 781 -24.83 45.45 21.28
C GLU A 781 -23.60 46.29 21.66
N TYR A 782 -22.39 45.79 21.43
CA TYR A 782 -21.16 46.52 21.75
C TYR A 782 -20.98 47.79 20.92
N LYS A 783 -21.39 47.76 19.66
CA LYS A 783 -21.46 48.95 18.80
C LYS A 783 -22.41 50.00 19.41
N ASN A 784 -23.63 49.60 19.78
CA ASN A 784 -24.63 50.53 20.34
C ASN A 784 -24.23 51.05 21.73
N ALA A 785 -23.47 50.26 22.51
CA ALA A 785 -22.95 50.64 23.82
C ALA A 785 -21.59 51.35 23.76
N SER A 786 -21.04 51.64 22.57
CA SER A 786 -19.70 52.22 22.37
C SER A 786 -18.56 51.47 23.06
N LYS A 787 -18.69 50.15 23.22
CA LYS A 787 -17.68 49.24 23.80
C LYS A 787 -16.71 48.75 22.73
N ILE A 788 -15.83 49.65 22.29
CA ILE A 788 -14.98 49.43 21.10
C ILE A 788 -13.94 48.33 21.30
N LYS A 789 -13.44 48.15 22.53
CA LYS A 789 -12.47 47.08 22.83
C LYS A 789 -13.12 45.70 22.68
N GLU A 790 -14.28 45.51 23.30
CA GLU A 790 -15.04 44.26 23.23
C GLU A 790 -15.55 44.00 21.81
N LEU A 791 -15.97 45.04 21.08
CA LEU A 791 -16.33 44.93 19.67
C LEU A 791 -15.13 44.45 18.83
N ARG A 792 -13.93 44.97 19.08
CA ARG A 792 -12.70 44.56 18.38
C ARG A 792 -12.37 43.09 18.63
N ASP A 793 -12.49 42.62 19.86
CA ASP A 793 -12.27 41.21 20.20
C ASP A 793 -13.25 40.32 19.42
N GLN A 794 -14.53 40.70 19.35
CA GLN A 794 -15.51 39.95 18.54
C GLN A 794 -15.19 40.02 17.02
N VAL A 795 -14.65 41.13 16.52
CA VAL A 795 -14.22 41.27 15.10
C VAL A 795 -13.06 40.31 14.78
N ILE A 796 -12.13 40.10 15.71
CA ILE A 796 -11.02 39.12 15.55
C ILE A 796 -11.59 37.70 15.47
N ILE A 797 -12.53 37.34 16.34
CA ILE A 797 -13.21 36.04 16.30
C ILE A 797 -13.96 35.85 14.97
N ALA A 798 -14.70 36.86 14.51
CA ALA A 798 -15.39 36.83 13.22
C ALA A 798 -14.41 36.66 12.05
N GLN A 799 -13.25 37.33 12.10
CA GLN A 799 -12.22 37.19 11.07
C GLN A 799 -11.62 35.78 11.04
N ALA A 800 -11.32 35.20 12.21
CA ALA A 800 -10.77 33.85 12.31
C ALA A 800 -11.78 32.79 11.81
N LEU A 801 -13.07 32.97 12.12
CA LEU A 801 -14.16 32.05 11.70
C LEU A 801 -14.60 32.21 10.25
N ALA A 802 -14.10 33.22 9.52
CA ALA A 802 -14.37 33.36 8.09
C ALA A 802 -13.96 32.13 7.26
N CYS A 803 -13.03 31.29 7.75
CA CYS A 803 -12.65 30.04 7.09
C CYS A 803 -13.81 29.01 7.02
N VAL A 804 -14.82 29.14 7.89
CA VAL A 804 -15.99 28.26 7.95
C VAL A 804 -17.05 28.64 6.91
N ASP A 805 -17.04 29.87 6.39
CA ASP A 805 -18.08 30.38 5.49
C ASP A 805 -18.27 29.50 4.25
N ARG A 806 -17.19 28.94 3.69
CA ARG A 806 -17.26 28.02 2.54
C ARG A 806 -18.01 26.73 2.89
N PHE A 807 -17.79 26.19 4.08
CA PHE A 807 -18.47 24.98 4.57
C PHE A 807 -19.97 25.24 4.82
N CYS A 808 -20.32 26.47 5.19
CA CYS A 808 -21.69 26.89 5.49
C CYS A 808 -22.40 27.64 4.34
N ALA A 809 -21.82 27.67 3.13
CA ALA A 809 -22.31 28.51 2.02
C ALA A 809 -23.80 28.29 1.65
N ASN A 810 -24.32 27.09 1.89
CA ASN A 810 -25.71 26.73 1.60
C ASN A 810 -26.72 27.28 2.64
N ILE A 811 -26.24 27.68 3.83
CA ILE A 811 -27.09 28.08 4.97
C ILE A 811 -26.82 29.55 5.35
N LEU A 812 -25.59 30.04 5.19
CA LEU A 812 -25.19 31.43 5.38
C LEU A 812 -25.20 32.17 4.02
N ALA A 813 -26.38 32.54 3.52
CA ALA A 813 -26.49 33.29 2.27
C ALA A 813 -26.01 34.74 2.45
N GLY A 814 -24.84 35.09 1.89
CA GLY A 814 -24.36 36.46 1.70
C GLY A 814 -24.14 37.30 2.97
N ASN A 815 -24.12 36.66 4.14
CA ASN A 815 -23.93 37.26 5.45
C ASN A 815 -23.12 36.31 6.35
N GLY A 816 -21.95 35.86 5.87
CA GLY A 816 -21.07 34.95 6.63
C GLY A 816 -20.35 35.65 7.79
N PHE A 817 -19.43 34.95 8.45
CA PHE A 817 -18.52 35.57 9.41
C PHE A 817 -17.62 36.63 8.75
N ALA A 818 -17.24 36.44 7.48
CA ALA A 818 -16.49 37.42 6.71
C ALA A 818 -17.26 38.74 6.49
N ASP A 819 -18.58 38.69 6.34
CA ASP A 819 -19.40 39.89 6.15
C ASP A 819 -19.63 40.62 7.47
N LEU A 820 -19.83 39.88 8.57
CA LEU A 820 -19.82 40.46 9.93
C LEU A 820 -18.49 41.18 10.20
N TYR A 821 -17.35 40.52 9.93
CA TYR A 821 -16.04 41.13 10.04
C TYR A 821 -15.95 42.45 9.26
N LYS A 822 -16.27 42.45 7.96
CA LYS A 822 -16.19 43.65 7.11
C LYS A 822 -17.13 44.76 7.58
N GLN A 823 -18.33 44.43 8.05
CA GLN A 823 -19.33 45.40 8.51
C GLN A 823 -18.82 46.15 9.75
N TYR A 824 -18.43 45.43 10.80
CA TYR A 824 -18.04 46.05 12.07
C TYR A 824 -16.61 46.60 12.04
N GLN A 825 -15.73 46.07 11.20
CA GLN A 825 -14.41 46.68 10.96
C GLN A 825 -14.54 48.10 10.39
N ARG A 826 -15.51 48.33 9.49
CA ARG A 826 -15.77 49.70 8.97
C ARG A 826 -16.23 50.66 10.07
N GLU A 827 -17.01 50.18 11.04
CA GLU A 827 -17.46 50.99 12.17
C GLU A 827 -16.31 51.34 13.13
N ILE A 828 -15.44 50.38 13.46
CA ILE A 828 -14.21 50.64 14.25
C ILE A 828 -13.32 51.67 13.53
N HIS A 829 -13.16 51.56 12.20
CA HIS A 829 -12.37 52.50 11.42
C HIS A 829 -12.98 53.91 11.38
N LYS A 830 -14.31 54.07 11.37
CA LYS A 830 -14.97 55.39 11.37
C LYS A 830 -14.66 56.17 12.64
N GLU A 831 -14.72 55.54 13.82
CA GLU A 831 -14.41 56.22 15.08
C GLU A 831 -12.93 56.57 15.22
N CYS A 832 -12.02 55.69 14.78
CA CYS A 832 -10.58 55.96 14.81
C CYS A 832 -10.18 57.14 13.90
N ARG A 833 -10.90 57.34 12.79
CA ARG A 833 -10.64 58.43 11.82
C ARG A 833 -10.88 59.83 12.39
N ILE A 834 -11.84 59.97 13.32
CA ILE A 834 -12.12 61.24 13.99
C ILE A 834 -10.96 61.62 14.91
N ALA A 835 -10.51 60.69 15.75
CA ALA A 835 -9.39 60.91 16.66
C ALA A 835 -8.08 61.20 15.90
N TYR A 836 -7.84 60.50 14.79
CA TYR A 836 -6.72 60.75 13.88
C TYR A 836 -6.71 62.17 13.30
N LYS A 837 -7.86 62.67 12.83
CA LYS A 837 -7.98 64.02 12.27
C LYS A 837 -7.65 65.09 13.30
N THR A 838 -8.02 64.86 14.57
CA THR A 838 -7.69 65.74 15.69
C THR A 838 -6.18 65.80 15.94
N VAL A 839 -5.47 64.66 15.88
CA VAL A 839 -3.99 64.64 16.01
C VAL A 839 -3.32 65.45 14.91
N LEU A 840 -3.74 65.26 13.66
CA LEU A 840 -3.19 66.01 12.52
C LEU A 840 -3.45 67.53 12.65
N ASP A 841 -4.63 67.93 13.11
CA ASP A 841 -4.97 69.34 13.35
C ASP A 841 -4.03 69.96 14.40
N TYR A 842 -3.78 69.26 15.52
CA TYR A 842 -2.83 69.73 16.54
C TYR A 842 -1.38 69.80 16.03
N ILE A 843 -0.94 68.86 15.19
CA ILE A 843 0.39 68.90 14.55
C ILE A 843 0.53 70.13 13.65
N SER A 844 -0.52 70.44 12.87
CA SER A 844 -0.52 71.60 11.97
C SER A 844 -0.47 72.94 12.71
N LYS A 845 -1.00 73.00 13.94
CA LYS A 845 -1.00 74.17 14.82
C LYS A 845 0.28 74.29 15.68
N GLY A 846 1.15 73.28 15.67
CA GLY A 846 2.35 73.23 16.51
C GLY A 846 2.05 73.07 18.00
N ASP A 847 0.89 72.50 18.35
CA ASP A 847 0.43 72.29 19.73
C ASP A 847 0.83 70.89 20.22
N TYR A 848 2.13 70.68 20.36
CA TYR A 848 2.71 69.39 20.72
C TYR A 848 2.23 68.80 22.06
N PRO A 849 1.87 69.58 23.12
CA PRO A 849 1.22 69.04 24.30
C PRO A 849 -0.08 68.29 24.00
N ASN A 850 -0.95 68.88 23.18
CA ASN A 850 -2.23 68.27 22.81
C ASN A 850 -2.05 67.15 21.79
N VAL A 851 -0.99 67.19 20.96
CA VAL A 851 -0.59 66.04 20.14
C VAL A 851 -0.25 64.82 21.00
N ASP A 852 0.62 64.96 22.02
CA ASP A 852 1.01 63.83 22.89
C ASP A 852 -0.16 63.25 23.69
N MET A 853 -1.08 64.10 24.16
CA MET A 853 -2.31 63.69 24.84
C MET A 853 -3.25 62.91 23.89
N ALA A 854 -3.52 63.48 22.71
CA ALA A 854 -4.39 62.83 21.72
C ALA A 854 -3.77 61.54 21.15
N LEU A 855 -2.43 61.45 21.08
CA LEU A 855 -1.70 60.23 20.74
C LEU A 855 -1.80 59.16 21.84
N SER A 856 -1.83 59.57 23.12
CA SER A 856 -2.03 58.66 24.25
C SER A 856 -3.46 58.09 24.27
N ASP A 857 -4.46 58.92 23.96
CA ASP A 857 -5.88 58.50 23.89
C ASP A 857 -6.18 57.49 22.76
N ILE A 858 -5.32 57.46 21.73
CA ILE A 858 -5.41 56.48 20.63
C ILE A 858 -4.37 55.36 20.73
N GLN A 859 -3.55 55.32 21.78
CA GLN A 859 -2.47 54.34 21.93
C GLN A 859 -2.98 52.89 22.04
N ASP A 860 -4.16 52.69 22.65
CA ASP A 860 -4.84 51.38 22.74
C ASP A 860 -5.63 51.01 21.48
N LYS A 861 -5.73 51.94 20.51
CA LYS A 861 -6.37 51.75 19.22
C LYS A 861 -5.27 51.51 18.17
N PRO A 862 -5.29 50.41 17.41
CA PRO A 862 -4.29 50.19 16.38
C PRO A 862 -4.53 51.23 15.28
N LEU A 863 -3.72 52.29 15.28
CA LEU A 863 -3.64 53.21 14.16
C LEU A 863 -3.45 52.37 12.89
N ASN A 864 -4.36 52.54 11.92
CA ASN A 864 -4.17 51.98 10.58
C ASN A 864 -2.74 52.34 10.13
N PRO A 865 -1.93 51.39 9.61
CA PRO A 865 -0.55 51.65 9.21
C PRO A 865 -0.40 52.90 8.33
N ARG A 866 -1.38 53.17 7.48
CA ARG A 866 -1.43 54.37 6.63
C ARG A 866 -1.56 55.66 7.43
N ASP A 867 -2.44 55.68 8.41
CA ASP A 867 -2.70 56.85 9.26
C ASP A 867 -1.53 57.10 10.21
N LYS A 868 -0.95 56.03 10.77
CA LYS A 868 0.30 56.12 11.55
C LYS A 868 1.42 56.76 10.74
N ALA A 869 1.65 56.29 9.51
CA ALA A 869 2.68 56.82 8.63
C ALA A 869 2.46 58.32 8.31
N GLN A 870 1.20 58.74 8.11
CA GLN A 870 0.89 60.14 7.87
C GLN A 870 1.14 61.02 9.10
N ILE A 871 0.75 60.59 10.32
CA ILE A 871 1.09 61.31 11.57
C ILE A 871 2.60 61.43 11.73
N GLN A 872 3.35 60.36 11.46
CA GLN A 872 4.81 60.35 11.55
C GLN A 872 5.42 61.36 10.57
N ASN A 873 4.98 61.34 9.31
CA ASN A 873 5.46 62.26 8.28
C ASN A 873 5.13 63.71 8.61
N ASP A 874 3.91 64.01 9.09
CA ASP A 874 3.50 65.38 9.41
C ASP A 874 4.20 65.91 10.66
N LEU A 875 4.43 65.06 11.68
CA LEU A 875 5.28 65.38 12.84
C LEU A 875 6.72 65.68 12.42
N HIS A 876 7.31 64.82 11.60
CA HIS A 876 8.65 64.99 11.05
C HIS A 876 8.77 66.31 10.28
N CYS A 877 7.84 66.58 9.36
CA CYS A 877 7.84 67.81 8.57
C CYS A 877 7.65 69.06 9.43
N SER A 878 6.71 69.03 10.38
CA SER A 878 6.41 70.14 11.29
C SER A 878 7.63 70.51 12.15
N LEU A 879 8.26 69.51 12.79
CA LEU A 879 9.43 69.72 13.66
C LEU A 879 10.68 70.12 12.87
N ASN A 880 10.94 69.51 11.71
CA ASN A 880 12.06 69.91 10.86
C ASN A 880 11.90 71.33 10.32
N LYS A 881 10.69 71.71 9.92
CA LYS A 881 10.39 73.08 9.52
C LYS A 881 10.68 74.05 10.68
N LEU A 882 10.16 73.75 11.88
CA LEU A 882 10.36 74.58 13.06
C LEU A 882 11.85 74.75 13.43
N MET A 883 12.64 73.68 13.36
CA MET A 883 14.09 73.72 13.58
C MET A 883 14.81 74.56 12.52
N ASN A 884 14.46 74.38 11.24
CA ASN A 884 15.09 75.10 10.13
C ASN A 884 14.74 76.60 10.13
N ASP A 885 13.48 76.94 10.42
CA ASP A 885 13.02 78.32 10.53
C ASP A 885 13.77 79.02 11.67
N THR A 886 13.89 78.37 12.84
CA THR A 886 14.64 78.89 14.00
C THR A 886 16.13 79.11 13.68
N LYS A 887 16.79 78.15 13.02
CA LYS A 887 18.19 78.30 12.56
C LYS A 887 18.34 79.45 11.58
N SER A 888 17.39 79.61 10.66
CA SER A 888 17.43 80.67 9.64
C SER A 888 17.27 82.05 10.26
N ILE A 889 16.32 82.21 11.21
CA ILE A 889 16.12 83.45 11.94
C ILE A 889 17.36 83.77 12.79
N ALA A 890 17.92 82.79 13.49
CA ALA A 890 19.15 82.98 14.28
C ALA A 890 20.32 83.42 13.38
N ASN A 891 20.57 82.74 12.26
CA ASN A 891 21.63 83.12 11.34
C ASN A 891 21.43 84.53 10.75
N TRP A 892 20.18 84.92 10.46
CA TRP A 892 19.86 86.27 9.98
C TRP A 892 20.20 87.38 10.99
N LEU A 893 20.13 87.08 12.30
CA LEU A 893 20.49 88.00 13.39
C LEU A 893 22.01 88.24 13.53
N SER A 894 22.86 87.44 12.85
CA SER A 894 24.31 87.59 12.93
C SER A 894 24.76 88.98 12.45
N GLY A 895 25.43 89.75 13.31
CA GLY A 895 25.91 91.12 13.04
C GLY A 895 24.82 92.18 13.00
N LYS A 896 23.62 91.86 13.51
CA LYS A 896 22.49 92.81 13.62
C LYS A 896 21.82 92.75 14.99
N VAL A 897 22.31 91.94 15.92
CA VAL A 897 21.63 91.64 17.18
C VAL A 897 21.48 92.87 18.08
N GLU A 898 22.40 93.83 17.97
CA GLU A 898 22.37 95.14 18.64
C GLU A 898 21.35 96.15 18.07
N ARG A 899 20.56 95.81 17.02
CA ARG A 899 19.51 96.70 16.49
C ARG A 899 18.19 96.48 17.20
N GLU A 900 17.59 97.56 17.71
CA GLU A 900 16.36 97.53 18.51
C GLU A 900 15.13 96.93 17.79
N ASN A 901 15.07 97.01 16.45
CA ASN A 901 13.98 96.46 15.64
C ASN A 901 13.95 94.91 15.55
N ASN A 902 14.96 94.21 16.08
CA ASN A 902 15.11 92.76 15.94
C ASN A 902 14.48 91.94 17.08
N ARG A 903 13.73 92.59 17.97
CA ARG A 903 13.09 91.96 19.13
C ARG A 903 12.06 90.89 18.77
N ASN A 904 11.31 91.09 17.68
CA ASN A 904 10.30 90.13 17.23
C ASN A 904 10.94 88.80 16.82
N GLN A 905 12.09 88.86 16.13
CA GLN A 905 12.85 87.67 15.72
C GLN A 905 13.43 86.91 16.92
N ILE A 906 13.86 87.63 17.97
CA ILE A 906 14.36 87.02 19.21
C ILE A 906 13.21 86.32 19.96
N THR A 907 12.03 86.94 19.98
CA THR A 907 10.82 86.35 20.58
C THR A 907 10.38 85.10 19.82
N GLU A 908 10.40 85.14 18.48
CA GLU A 908 10.07 83.99 17.63
C GLU A 908 11.04 82.82 17.80
N ILE A 909 12.35 83.08 17.87
CA ILE A 909 13.36 82.07 18.20
C ILE A 909 13.04 81.40 19.54
N LYS A 910 12.73 82.20 20.57
CA LYS A 910 12.38 81.69 21.90
C LYS A 910 11.16 80.78 21.87
N GLU A 911 10.08 81.22 21.23
CA GLU A 911 8.84 80.44 21.12
C GLU A 911 9.05 79.12 20.36
N ASN A 912 9.86 79.14 19.30
CA ASN A 912 10.14 77.95 18.52
C ASN A 912 11.04 76.96 19.29
N ILE A 913 12.08 77.42 19.98
CA ILE A 913 12.92 76.56 20.83
C ILE A 913 12.05 75.91 21.93
N GLU A 914 11.13 76.65 22.53
CA GLU A 914 10.23 76.11 23.56
C GLU A 914 9.31 75.01 23.01
N LYS A 915 8.69 75.23 21.84
CA LYS A 915 7.88 74.22 21.16
C LYS A 915 8.67 72.95 20.82
N ILE A 916 9.92 73.11 20.37
CA ILE A 916 10.84 71.99 20.07
C ILE A 916 11.19 71.21 21.35
N ARG A 917 11.51 71.91 22.45
CA ARG A 917 11.78 71.30 23.76
C ARG A 917 10.59 70.53 24.30
N ILE A 918 9.39 71.11 24.19
CA ILE A 918 8.15 70.44 24.57
C ILE A 918 8.01 69.14 23.78
N ALA A 919 8.13 69.17 22.44
CA ALA A 919 8.05 67.95 21.63
C ALA A 919 9.10 66.89 22.03
N CYS A 920 10.34 67.31 22.30
CA CYS A 920 11.43 66.41 22.71
C CYS A 920 11.17 65.72 24.07
N ASN A 921 10.40 66.37 24.96
CA ASN A 921 10.08 65.84 26.29
C ASN A 921 8.80 64.98 26.34
N LYS A 922 8.11 64.82 25.19
CA LYS A 922 6.85 64.07 25.08
C LYS A 922 7.10 62.67 24.52
N HIS A 923 6.82 61.64 25.34
CA HIS A 923 7.21 60.26 25.07
C HIS A 923 6.52 59.68 23.83
N MET A 924 5.24 59.96 23.59
CA MET A 924 4.52 59.39 22.44
C MET A 924 4.98 60.01 21.12
N ILE A 925 5.30 61.30 21.14
CA ILE A 925 5.90 61.99 20.00
C ILE A 925 7.27 61.38 19.68
N MET A 926 8.15 61.25 20.68
CA MET A 926 9.48 60.68 20.48
C MET A 926 9.45 59.22 20.00
N LYS A 927 8.51 58.39 20.48
CA LYS A 927 8.37 56.99 20.06
C LYS A 927 7.92 56.84 18.61
N LEU A 928 7.25 57.84 18.04
CA LEU A 928 6.74 57.81 16.67
C LEU A 928 7.75 58.34 15.64
N LEU A 929 8.70 59.17 16.04
CA LEU A 929 9.72 59.70 15.14
C LEU A 929 10.79 58.65 14.81
N ASP A 930 11.35 58.74 13.61
CA ASP A 930 12.53 57.97 13.21
C ASP A 930 13.78 58.37 14.03
N GLU A 931 14.75 57.45 14.12
CA GLU A 931 15.97 57.66 14.93
C GLU A 931 16.78 58.89 14.50
N ASP A 932 16.79 59.22 13.20
CA ASP A 932 17.53 60.37 12.65
C ASP A 932 16.92 61.68 13.13
N THR A 933 15.59 61.78 13.12
CA THR A 933 14.86 62.96 13.58
C THR A 933 14.94 63.11 15.10
N GLN A 934 14.84 62.01 15.85
CA GLN A 934 15.07 62.03 17.29
C GLN A 934 16.48 62.52 17.65
N THR A 935 17.49 62.06 16.90
CA THR A 935 18.88 62.49 17.09
C THR A 935 19.05 63.96 16.74
N SER A 936 18.42 64.42 15.67
CA SER A 936 18.45 65.83 15.24
C SER A 936 17.81 66.75 16.28
N LEU A 937 16.66 66.38 16.84
CA LEU A 937 15.99 67.13 17.91
C LEU A 937 16.84 67.21 19.18
N LYS A 938 17.46 66.10 19.61
CA LYS A 938 18.34 66.07 20.78
C LYS A 938 19.58 66.94 20.60
N LYS A 939 20.11 67.04 19.37
CA LYS A 939 21.28 67.89 19.06
C LYS A 939 20.92 69.36 18.85
N PHE A 940 19.68 69.64 18.42
CA PHE A 940 19.23 70.97 18.04
C PHE A 940 19.45 72.02 19.14
N ASP A 941 19.11 71.68 20.40
CA ASP A 941 19.28 72.58 21.55
C ASP A 941 20.73 73.06 21.69
N ASN A 942 21.72 72.17 21.52
CA ASN A 942 23.13 72.55 21.59
C ASN A 942 23.55 73.39 20.38
N GLU A 943 23.13 73.00 19.17
CA GLU A 943 23.49 73.71 17.93
C GLU A 943 22.94 75.15 17.89
N ILE A 944 21.69 75.36 18.32
CA ILE A 944 21.08 76.68 18.35
C ILE A 944 21.70 77.54 19.47
N ASN A 945 22.00 76.95 20.62
CA ASN A 945 22.70 77.63 21.72
C ASN A 945 24.09 78.12 21.29
N GLU A 946 24.91 77.27 20.65
CA GLU A 946 26.21 77.68 20.11
C GLU A 946 26.09 78.81 19.08
N THR A 947 25.07 78.75 18.22
CA THR A 947 24.81 79.76 17.20
C THR A 947 24.43 81.11 17.82
N LEU A 948 23.50 81.11 18.78
CA LEU A 948 23.09 82.31 19.51
C LEU A 948 24.25 82.90 20.32
N SER A 949 25.02 82.06 21.01
CA SER A 949 26.23 82.48 21.72
C SER A 949 27.22 83.19 20.81
N ARG A 950 27.51 82.61 19.63
CA ARG A 950 28.42 83.21 18.65
C ARG A 950 27.92 84.56 18.14
N ILE A 951 26.61 84.71 17.95
CA ILE A 951 25.99 85.96 17.51
C ILE A 951 26.13 87.04 18.60
N ILE A 952 25.85 86.70 19.86
CA ILE A 952 25.97 87.63 20.98
C ILE A 952 27.44 88.03 21.20
N LEU A 953 28.39 87.09 21.09
CA LEU A 953 29.83 87.39 21.17
C LEU A 953 30.27 88.39 20.09
N LYS A 954 29.79 88.24 18.84
CA LYS A 954 30.07 89.22 17.78
C LYS A 954 29.53 90.61 18.11
N GLY A 955 28.33 90.69 18.70
CA GLY A 955 27.78 91.96 19.18
C GLY A 955 28.63 92.58 20.29
N LEU A 956 29.07 91.77 21.27
CA LEU A 956 29.94 92.22 22.36
C LEU A 956 31.30 92.73 21.85
N ASN A 957 31.91 92.04 20.87
CA ASN A 957 33.14 92.51 20.24
C ASN A 957 32.95 93.85 19.49
N SER A 958 31.74 94.11 18.98
CA SER A 958 31.42 95.41 18.37
C SER A 958 31.35 96.51 19.43
N VAL A 959 30.81 96.21 20.62
CA VAL A 959 30.83 97.13 21.78
C VAL A 959 32.26 97.45 22.21
N GLU A 960 33.13 96.45 22.29
CA GLU A 960 34.56 96.64 22.60
C GLU A 960 35.23 97.59 21.59
N ALA A 961 34.98 97.39 20.29
CA ALA A 961 35.52 98.28 19.25
C ALA A 961 34.99 99.73 19.37
N PHE A 962 33.75 99.94 19.80
CA PHE A 962 33.22 101.28 20.07
C PHE A 962 33.92 101.96 21.26
N MET A 963 34.27 101.20 22.29
CA MET A 963 35.01 101.70 23.45
C MET A 963 36.42 102.15 23.05
N ASP A 964 37.12 101.38 22.21
CA ASP A 964 38.47 101.71 21.72
C ASP A 964 38.50 102.97 20.84
N ALA A 965 37.39 103.27 20.15
CA ALA A 965 37.27 104.42 19.24
C ALA A 965 36.73 105.71 19.92
N ASP A 966 36.66 105.74 21.25
CA ASP A 966 36.06 106.82 22.04
C ASP A 966 34.59 107.14 21.64
N SER A 967 33.86 106.14 21.13
CA SER A 967 32.45 106.22 20.71
C SER A 967 31.54 105.71 21.83
N PHE A 968 31.55 106.45 22.95
CA PHE A 968 31.01 105.97 24.22
C PHE A 968 29.49 105.77 24.23
N SER A 969 28.74 106.54 23.44
CA SER A 969 27.29 106.43 23.36
C SER A 969 26.87 105.12 22.68
N GLU A 970 27.58 104.75 21.61
CA GLU A 970 27.37 103.52 20.85
C GLU A 970 27.76 102.29 21.67
N ALA A 971 28.83 102.40 22.47
CA ALA A 971 29.23 101.37 23.43
C ALA A 971 28.19 101.14 24.54
N GLU A 972 27.70 102.21 25.19
CA GLU A 972 26.65 102.09 26.23
C GLU A 972 25.35 101.51 25.65
N HIS A 973 24.89 102.01 24.51
CA HIS A 973 23.65 101.55 23.86
C HIS A 973 23.74 100.11 23.34
N GLY A 974 24.86 99.73 22.73
CA GLY A 974 25.11 98.35 22.29
C GLY A 974 25.12 97.38 23.48
N MET A 975 25.76 97.77 24.59
CA MET A 975 25.82 96.97 25.81
C MET A 975 24.45 96.80 26.47
N GLU A 976 23.62 97.84 26.48
CA GLU A 976 22.26 97.79 27.00
C GLU A 976 21.38 96.85 26.17
N THR A 977 21.45 96.97 24.84
CA THR A 977 20.66 96.13 23.92
C THR A 977 21.04 94.66 24.04
N LEU A 978 22.33 94.34 24.04
CA LEU A 978 22.82 92.96 24.23
C LEU A 978 22.44 92.39 25.60
N SER A 979 22.43 93.22 26.65
CA SER A 979 21.97 92.81 27.98
C SER A 979 20.47 92.47 28.01
N LYS A 980 19.64 93.17 27.23
CA LYS A 980 18.21 92.84 27.06
C LYS A 980 18.02 91.53 26.30
N VAL A 981 18.77 91.32 25.20
CA VAL A 981 18.75 90.06 24.43
C VAL A 981 19.16 88.87 25.30
N GLN A 982 20.24 89.01 26.07
CA GLN A 982 20.69 87.98 27.03
C GLN A 982 19.61 87.65 28.07
N ARG A 983 18.83 88.64 28.50
CA ARG A 983 17.73 88.44 29.45
C ARG A 983 16.52 87.77 28.83
N GLU A 984 16.13 88.13 27.61
CA GLU A 984 14.99 87.51 26.92
C GLU A 984 15.24 86.03 26.59
N LEU A 985 16.50 85.70 26.30
CA LEU A 985 17.00 84.34 26.09
C LEU A 985 17.46 83.64 27.38
N ALA A 986 17.24 84.24 28.56
CA ALA A 986 17.56 83.60 29.83
C ALA A 986 16.73 82.32 30.02
N GLY A 987 17.40 81.18 30.21
CA GLY A 987 16.79 79.84 30.23
C GLY A 987 17.16 78.96 29.03
N TYR A 988 17.74 79.57 27.98
CA TYR A 988 18.42 78.89 26.89
C TYR A 988 19.93 79.09 27.11
N CYS A 989 20.77 78.06 26.95
CA CYS A 989 22.15 78.08 27.44
C CYS A 989 23.03 79.10 26.69
N ILE A 990 23.08 80.33 27.21
CA ILE A 990 24.07 81.34 26.82
C ILE A 990 25.41 80.90 27.39
N SER A 991 26.40 80.70 26.52
CA SER A 991 27.74 80.21 26.92
C SER A 991 28.37 81.05 28.03
N SER A 992 29.14 80.40 28.90
CA SER A 992 29.90 81.08 29.95
C SER A 992 30.81 82.18 29.41
N GLU A 993 31.34 81.97 28.21
CA GLU A 993 32.16 82.94 27.47
C GLU A 993 31.42 84.25 27.17
N VAL A 994 30.14 84.18 26.74
CA VAL A 994 29.30 85.36 26.50
C VAL A 994 29.10 86.15 27.80
N THR A 995 28.82 85.45 28.89
CA THR A 995 28.61 86.06 30.21
C THR A 995 29.91 86.71 30.71
N MET A 996 31.04 86.01 30.60
CA MET A 996 32.35 86.53 30.99
C MET A 996 32.73 87.78 30.20
N LYS A 997 32.58 87.76 28.86
CA LYS A 997 32.91 88.92 28.01
C LYS A 997 31.95 90.09 28.24
N SER A 998 30.66 89.84 28.47
CA SER A 998 29.66 90.85 28.87
C SER A 998 30.06 91.53 30.18
N ASP A 999 30.45 90.76 31.19
CA ASP A 999 30.86 91.29 32.49
C ASP A 999 32.21 92.01 32.45
N GLU A 1000 33.14 91.56 31.61
CA GLU A 1000 34.42 92.23 31.34
C GLU A 1000 34.21 93.61 30.70
N LEU A 1001 33.36 93.69 29.66
CA LEU A 1001 33.08 94.95 28.97
C LEU A 1001 32.29 95.92 29.84
N LYS A 1002 31.34 95.45 30.66
CA LYS A 1002 30.67 96.29 31.66
C LYS A 1002 31.67 96.90 32.65
N ARG A 1003 32.60 96.10 33.19
CA ARG A 1003 33.65 96.60 34.10
C ARG A 1003 34.55 97.62 33.41
N SER A 1004 34.91 97.37 32.15
CA SER A 1004 35.74 98.28 31.36
C SER A 1004 35.01 99.60 31.07
N LEU A 1005 33.70 99.55 30.80
CA LEU A 1005 32.85 100.72 30.59
C LEU A 1005 32.66 101.53 31.89
N ASP A 1006 32.62 100.86 33.04
CA ASP A 1006 32.57 101.53 34.34
C ASP A 1006 33.89 102.25 34.70
N GLN A 1007 35.03 101.76 34.22
CA GLN A 1007 36.36 102.35 34.45
C GLN A 1007 36.80 103.37 33.39
N ILE A 1008 36.04 103.52 32.29
CA ILE A 1008 36.44 104.30 31.11
C ILE A 1008 36.77 105.76 31.40
N VAL A 1009 36.09 106.37 32.38
CA VAL A 1009 36.32 107.75 32.81
C VAL A 1009 37.72 107.94 33.38
N THR A 1010 38.21 106.99 34.18
CA THR A 1010 39.56 107.02 34.75
C THR A 1010 40.61 106.92 33.64
N THR A 1011 40.40 106.01 32.68
CA THR A 1011 41.31 105.82 31.54
C THR A 1011 41.39 107.06 30.64
N ILE A 1012 40.28 107.76 30.41
CA ILE A 1012 40.25 109.02 29.62
C ILE A 1012 41.07 110.12 30.30
N LEU A 1013 40.97 110.24 31.63
CA LEU A 1013 41.68 111.25 32.42
C LEU A 1013 43.19 111.00 32.50
N GLU A 1014 43.64 109.74 32.49
CA GLU A 1014 45.06 109.38 32.49
C GLU A 1014 45.73 109.57 31.11
N ARG A 1015 45.01 109.30 30.01
CA ARG A 1015 45.57 109.41 28.65
C ARG A 1015 45.81 110.85 28.17
N ASN A 1016 45.18 111.86 28.78
CA ASN A 1016 45.17 113.23 28.27
C ASN A 1016 45.68 114.24 29.32
N ASP A 1017 46.99 114.51 29.31
CA ASP A 1017 47.64 115.48 30.20
C ASP A 1017 47.70 116.89 29.57
N PHE A 1018 46.98 117.84 30.17
CA PHE A 1018 46.84 119.24 29.72
C PHE A 1018 47.61 120.24 30.59
N GLU A 1019 48.70 119.81 31.22
CA GLU A 1019 49.53 120.63 32.12
C GLU A 1019 50.39 121.71 31.43
N ASP A 1020 50.61 121.63 30.11
CA ASP A 1020 51.42 122.61 29.36
C ASP A 1020 50.62 123.26 28.23
N VAL A 1021 50.38 124.56 28.35
CA VAL A 1021 49.62 125.39 27.39
C VAL A 1021 50.27 125.36 25.99
N ASN A 1022 51.58 125.13 25.90
CA ASN A 1022 52.27 125.05 24.60
C ASN A 1022 52.00 123.72 23.87
N LYS A 1023 51.59 122.67 24.59
CA LYS A 1023 51.28 121.33 24.02
C LYS A 1023 49.86 121.20 23.51
N TYR A 1024 49.00 122.21 23.69
CA TYR A 1024 47.60 122.17 23.25
C TYR A 1024 47.44 122.04 21.73
N SER A 1025 48.51 122.29 20.96
CA SER A 1025 48.53 122.06 19.51
C SER A 1025 48.70 120.58 19.11
N ILE A 1026 49.27 119.73 19.98
CA ILE A 1026 49.53 118.30 19.69
C ILE A 1026 48.29 117.46 20.03
N ASN A 1027 47.72 117.69 21.22
CA ASN A 1027 46.48 117.07 21.67
C ASN A 1027 45.47 118.19 21.97
N PRO A 1028 44.67 118.62 20.98
CA PRO A 1028 43.75 119.73 21.16
C PRO A 1028 42.63 119.35 22.15
N PRO A 1029 42.49 120.07 23.27
CA PRO A 1029 41.41 119.80 24.22
C PRO A 1029 40.01 119.92 23.60
N LYS A 1030 39.86 120.71 22.53
CA LYS A 1030 38.59 120.99 21.86
C LYS A 1030 37.81 119.74 21.43
N ASP A 1031 38.45 118.77 20.79
CA ASP A 1031 37.77 117.63 20.17
C ASP A 1031 37.30 116.60 21.21
N LEU A 1032 38.16 116.31 22.20
CA LEU A 1032 37.81 115.41 23.30
C LEU A 1032 36.71 115.98 24.18
N LEU A 1033 36.79 117.28 24.51
CA LEU A 1033 35.75 117.96 25.27
C LEU A 1033 34.43 118.03 24.50
N ALA A 1034 34.45 118.16 23.17
CA ALA A 1034 33.24 118.10 22.35
C ALA A 1034 32.56 116.72 22.42
N LYS A 1035 33.33 115.62 22.29
CA LYS A 1035 32.81 114.25 22.43
C LYS A 1035 32.27 113.99 23.83
N LEU A 1036 33.01 114.38 24.88
CA LEU A 1036 32.56 114.25 26.27
C LEU A 1036 31.32 115.09 26.57
N LYS A 1037 31.22 116.30 26.02
CA LYS A 1037 30.06 117.19 26.17
C LYS A 1037 28.83 116.62 25.48
N MET A 1038 28.99 116.01 24.31
CA MET A 1038 27.90 115.32 23.61
C MET A 1038 27.35 114.18 24.48
N VAL A 1039 28.21 113.30 25.02
CA VAL A 1039 27.77 112.19 25.87
C VAL A 1039 27.23 112.67 27.23
N ALA A 1040 27.83 113.71 27.81
CA ALA A 1040 27.33 114.35 29.04
C ALA A 1040 25.93 114.96 28.85
N SER A 1041 25.63 115.51 27.66
CA SER A 1041 24.30 116.06 27.35
C SER A 1041 23.19 115.01 27.26
N HIS A 1042 23.54 113.73 27.11
CA HIS A 1042 22.61 112.59 27.15
C HIS A 1042 22.37 112.05 28.58
N GLY A 1043 22.85 112.75 29.61
CA GLY A 1043 22.52 112.48 31.02
C GLY A 1043 23.48 111.54 31.75
N SER A 1044 24.61 111.15 31.15
CA SER A 1044 25.60 110.29 31.80
C SER A 1044 26.44 111.08 32.82
N ALA A 1045 26.15 110.89 34.11
CA ALA A 1045 26.80 111.60 35.22
C ALA A 1045 28.32 111.40 35.24
N ARG A 1046 28.79 110.21 34.86
CA ARG A 1046 30.22 109.85 34.83
C ARG A 1046 31.01 110.63 33.77
N PHE A 1047 30.48 110.79 32.56
CA PHE A 1047 31.15 111.58 31.51
C PHE A 1047 31.02 113.09 31.76
N THR A 1048 29.96 113.52 32.46
CA THR A 1048 29.82 114.90 32.96
C THR A 1048 30.93 115.23 33.97
N GLN A 1049 31.21 114.32 34.89
CA GLN A 1049 32.32 114.46 35.85
C GLN A 1049 33.68 114.53 35.15
N ALA A 1050 33.92 113.67 34.14
CA ALA A 1050 35.16 113.69 33.36
C ALA A 1050 35.35 115.02 32.62
N HIS A 1051 34.31 115.49 31.91
CA HIS A 1051 34.29 116.77 31.21
C HIS A 1051 34.62 117.94 32.15
N ASN A 1052 33.94 118.03 33.29
CA ASN A 1052 34.14 119.12 34.25
C ASN A 1052 35.55 119.10 34.87
N SER A 1053 36.08 117.91 35.13
CA SER A 1053 37.43 117.75 35.71
C SER A 1053 38.51 118.21 34.72
N MET A 1054 38.38 117.89 33.43
CA MET A 1054 39.28 118.36 32.38
C MET A 1054 39.20 119.87 32.16
N VAL A 1055 37.98 120.42 32.09
CA VAL A 1055 37.76 121.87 32.00
C VAL A 1055 38.39 122.60 33.20
N GLY A 1056 38.25 122.04 34.42
CA GLY A 1056 38.88 122.57 35.63
C GLY A 1056 40.41 122.64 35.53
N LYS A 1057 41.05 121.54 35.11
CA LYS A 1057 42.51 121.51 34.91
C LYS A 1057 42.98 122.55 33.89
N ILE A 1058 42.34 122.61 32.72
CA ILE A 1058 42.69 123.56 31.66
C ILE A 1058 42.58 125.01 32.16
N ARG A 1059 41.52 125.34 32.91
CA ARG A 1059 41.35 126.69 33.47
C ARG A 1059 42.49 127.08 34.40
N GLN A 1060 42.91 126.17 35.27
CA GLN A 1060 43.99 126.41 36.22
C GLN A 1060 45.31 126.67 35.50
N THR A 1061 45.66 125.82 34.52
CA THR A 1061 46.90 125.94 33.77
C THR A 1061 46.96 127.24 32.96
N PHE A 1062 45.87 127.63 32.29
CA PHE A 1062 45.84 128.84 31.47
C PHE A 1062 45.92 130.13 32.32
N THR A 1063 45.29 130.15 33.49
CA THR A 1063 45.35 131.29 34.42
C THR A 1063 46.78 131.52 34.93
N LEU A 1064 47.49 130.44 35.30
CA LEU A 1064 48.88 130.52 35.73
C LEU A 1064 49.80 131.12 34.64
N ALA A 1065 49.52 130.82 33.37
CA ALA A 1065 50.29 131.35 32.26
C ALA A 1065 50.05 132.84 32.01
N ILE A 1066 48.84 133.36 32.26
CA ILE A 1066 48.53 134.80 32.21
C ILE A 1066 49.28 135.58 33.30
N ASP A 1067 49.30 135.09 34.53
CA ASP A 1067 50.00 135.72 35.65
C ASP A 1067 51.51 135.88 35.40
N GLN A 1068 52.12 134.94 34.68
CA GLN A 1068 53.54 135.01 34.31
C GLN A 1068 53.86 136.13 33.32
N VAL A 1069 52.88 136.60 32.54
CA VAL A 1069 53.06 137.75 31.64
C VAL A 1069 53.11 139.05 32.43
N HIS A 1070 52.24 139.20 33.44
CA HIS A 1070 52.17 140.42 34.26
C HIS A 1070 53.50 140.72 34.97
N LYS A 1071 54.24 139.68 35.39
CA LYS A 1071 55.51 139.79 36.11
C LYS A 1071 56.74 140.04 35.22
N ALA A 1072 56.62 140.03 33.89
CA ALA A 1072 57.76 140.18 32.99
C ALA A 1072 58.20 141.66 32.80
N PRO A 1073 59.44 141.95 32.38
CA PRO A 1073 59.90 143.30 32.00
C PRO A 1073 59.12 143.87 30.80
N LEU A 1074 58.97 145.20 30.71
CA LEU A 1074 58.08 145.86 29.73
C LEU A 1074 58.40 145.49 28.26
N ASN A 1075 59.68 145.27 27.94
CA ASN A 1075 60.16 144.85 26.62
C ASN A 1075 59.84 143.38 26.25
N GLU A 1076 59.49 142.51 27.20
CA GLU A 1076 59.20 141.07 26.96
C GLU A 1076 57.71 140.72 27.00
N ARG A 1077 56.88 141.56 27.63
CA ARG A 1077 55.45 141.28 27.86
C ARG A 1077 54.68 141.02 26.56
N SER A 1078 54.96 141.78 25.50
CA SER A 1078 54.27 141.67 24.20
C SER A 1078 54.46 140.29 23.53
N LEU A 1079 55.63 139.67 23.72
CA LEU A 1079 55.97 138.38 23.12
C LEU A 1079 55.23 137.22 23.79
N LYS A 1080 55.11 137.26 25.13
CA LYS A 1080 54.34 136.25 25.90
C LYS A 1080 52.83 136.38 25.71
N ILE A 1081 52.31 137.59 25.47
CA ILE A 1081 50.90 137.79 25.09
C ILE A 1081 50.58 137.06 23.77
N ARG A 1082 51.54 137.00 22.84
CA ARG A 1082 51.35 136.32 21.55
C ARG A 1082 51.24 134.79 21.69
N SER A 1083 52.03 134.17 22.57
CA SER A 1083 51.98 132.71 22.78
C SER A 1083 50.67 132.26 23.44
N LEU A 1084 50.16 133.04 24.40
CA LEU A 1084 48.85 132.77 25.00
C LEU A 1084 47.71 132.88 23.98
N ASN A 1085 47.76 133.89 23.11
CA ASN A 1085 46.79 134.03 22.02
C ASN A 1085 46.81 132.86 21.02
N TYR A 1086 47.98 132.24 20.82
CA TYR A 1086 48.09 131.05 19.97
C TYR A 1086 47.45 129.81 20.61
N ALA A 1087 47.76 129.53 21.88
CA ALA A 1087 47.19 128.38 22.59
C ALA A 1087 45.66 128.49 22.78
N LEU A 1088 45.15 129.71 22.88
CA LEU A 1088 43.72 130.04 22.91
C LEU A 1088 42.93 129.42 21.74
N CYS A 1089 43.53 129.24 20.57
CA CYS A 1089 42.86 128.72 19.38
C CYS A 1089 42.48 127.23 19.49
N PHE A 1090 43.08 126.48 20.40
CA PHE A 1090 42.86 125.03 20.59
C PHE A 1090 41.91 124.72 21.75
N LEU A 1091 41.36 125.75 22.40
CA LEU A 1091 40.36 125.61 23.44
C LEU A 1091 38.93 125.66 22.88
N PRO A 1092 37.96 125.06 23.59
CA PRO A 1092 36.55 125.28 23.32
C PRO A 1092 36.17 126.76 23.40
N ASP A 1093 35.17 127.17 22.61
CA ASP A 1093 34.82 128.57 22.38
C ASP A 1093 34.46 129.34 23.67
N ASP A 1094 33.90 128.66 24.68
CA ASP A 1094 33.56 129.24 25.99
C ASP A 1094 34.81 129.59 26.81
N LEU A 1095 35.79 128.67 26.89
CA LEU A 1095 37.08 128.94 27.53
C LEU A 1095 37.90 129.95 26.72
N GLN A 1096 37.79 129.89 25.39
CA GLN A 1096 38.46 130.82 24.50
C GLN A 1096 38.01 132.26 24.74
N THR A 1097 36.69 132.47 24.84
CA THR A 1097 36.11 133.80 25.10
C THR A 1097 36.55 134.33 26.46
N GLN A 1098 36.56 133.46 27.48
CA GLN A 1098 36.94 133.83 28.85
C GLN A 1098 38.39 134.36 28.93
N PHE A 1099 39.36 133.61 28.41
CA PHE A 1099 40.77 133.98 28.53
C PHE A 1099 41.19 135.10 27.58
N LYS A 1100 40.50 135.25 26.43
CA LYS A 1100 40.75 136.36 25.50
C LYS A 1100 40.49 137.73 26.16
N LEU A 1101 39.40 137.83 26.92
CA LEU A 1101 39.02 139.05 27.65
C LEU A 1101 40.12 139.47 28.66
N GLN A 1102 40.70 138.50 29.37
CA GLN A 1102 41.78 138.74 30.33
C GLN A 1102 43.09 139.19 29.65
N ILE A 1103 43.41 138.64 28.47
CA ILE A 1103 44.61 139.02 27.71
C ILE A 1103 44.47 140.42 27.10
N ASP A 1104 43.26 140.79 26.65
CA ASP A 1104 42.99 142.11 26.08
C ASP A 1104 43.09 143.22 27.14
N GLU A 1105 42.59 142.99 28.36
CA GLU A 1105 42.77 143.92 29.50
C GLU A 1105 44.25 144.10 29.85
N LEU A 1106 45.01 143.01 29.89
CA LEU A 1106 46.45 143.05 30.15
C LEU A 1106 47.20 143.87 29.08
N SER A 1107 46.78 143.74 27.82
CA SER A 1107 47.37 144.48 26.69
C SER A 1107 47.13 145.98 26.79
N LYS A 1108 45.94 146.40 27.25
CA LYS A 1108 45.57 147.81 27.40
C LYS A 1108 46.34 148.51 28.51
N LEU A 1109 46.50 147.87 29.66
CA LEU A 1109 47.28 148.39 30.80
C LEU A 1109 48.72 148.74 30.41
N ILE A 1110 49.35 147.92 29.57
CA ILE A 1110 50.73 148.15 29.12
C ILE A 1110 50.84 149.39 28.22
N ALA A 1111 49.84 149.66 27.38
CA ALA A 1111 49.84 150.81 26.46
C ALA A 1111 49.62 152.16 27.18
N ASP A 1112 48.81 152.17 28.23
CA ASP A 1112 48.52 153.39 29.00
C ASP A 1112 49.77 153.88 29.77
N GLU A 1113 50.59 152.97 30.30
CA GLU A 1113 51.85 153.31 31.01
C GLU A 1113 52.87 154.02 30.10
N GLU A 1114 53.06 153.59 28.84
CA GLU A 1114 54.01 154.22 27.91
C GLU A 1114 53.63 155.67 27.55
N THR A 1115 52.33 155.96 27.50
CA THR A 1115 51.83 157.27 27.06
C THR A 1115 52.09 158.37 28.10
N ALA A 1116 52.02 158.03 29.39
CA ALA A 1116 52.24 158.96 30.50
C ALA A 1116 53.67 159.53 30.51
N TYR A 1117 54.68 158.72 30.17
CA TYR A 1117 56.09 159.15 30.18
C TYR A 1117 56.44 160.19 29.10
N ARG A 1118 55.75 160.20 27.95
CA ARG A 1118 55.95 161.22 26.89
C ARG A 1118 55.48 162.60 27.30
N GLN A 1119 54.35 162.70 27.98
CA GLN A 1119 53.74 163.99 28.33
C GLN A 1119 54.56 164.76 29.37
N ASP A 1120 55.23 164.06 30.30
CA ASP A 1120 56.08 164.67 31.33
C ASP A 1120 57.35 165.34 30.75
N LEU A 1121 57.84 164.85 29.60
CA LEU A 1121 59.01 165.42 28.91
C LEU A 1121 58.69 166.77 28.27
N GLU A 1122 57.56 166.87 27.56
CA GLU A 1122 57.19 168.06 26.77
C GLU A 1122 56.89 169.28 27.65
N ARG A 1123 56.19 169.08 28.77
CA ARG A 1123 55.82 170.18 29.69
C ARG A 1123 57.02 170.93 30.26
N SER A 1124 58.16 170.27 30.35
CA SER A 1124 59.32 170.79 31.09
C SER A 1124 60.12 171.85 30.34
N PHE A 1125 59.90 172.04 29.03
CA PHE A 1125 60.62 173.06 28.22
C PHE A 1125 59.83 174.35 27.97
N THR A 1126 58.53 174.38 28.28
CA THR A 1126 57.62 175.47 27.86
C THR A 1126 57.92 176.85 28.47
N ASN A 1127 58.49 176.93 29.68
CA ASN A 1127 58.66 178.19 30.44
C ASN A 1127 60.13 178.57 30.74
N VAL A 1128 61.07 177.92 30.06
CA VAL A 1128 62.51 178.05 30.33
C VAL A 1128 63.04 179.48 30.09
N ASP A 1129 62.40 180.23 29.18
CA ASP A 1129 62.83 181.58 28.81
C ASP A 1129 62.50 182.66 29.85
N GLU A 1130 61.56 182.43 30.76
CA GLU A 1130 61.10 183.42 31.74
C GLU A 1130 61.51 183.08 33.17
N ASP A 1131 61.69 181.80 33.49
CA ASP A 1131 61.97 181.31 34.85
C ASP A 1131 63.29 180.52 34.93
N GLU A 1132 64.29 181.06 35.64
CA GLU A 1132 65.55 180.36 35.89
C GLU A 1132 65.38 179.06 36.71
N HIS A 1133 64.26 178.87 37.42
CA HIS A 1133 63.96 177.64 38.16
C HIS A 1133 63.59 176.47 37.24
N ALA A 1134 63.04 176.74 36.05
CA ALA A 1134 62.68 175.73 35.05
C ALA A 1134 63.92 174.97 34.53
N ILE A 1135 65.06 175.64 34.38
CA ILE A 1135 66.35 175.03 33.99
C ILE A 1135 66.81 173.99 35.03
N THR A 1136 66.47 174.20 36.31
CA THR A 1136 66.82 173.26 37.40
C THR A 1136 65.92 172.02 37.39
N LYS A 1137 64.64 172.15 37.02
CA LYS A 1137 63.71 171.01 36.86
C LYS A 1137 64.11 170.09 35.70
N LEU A 1138 64.64 170.66 34.61
CA LEU A 1138 65.19 169.86 33.51
C LEU A 1138 66.34 168.96 33.97
N GLY A 1139 67.18 169.44 34.90
CA GLY A 1139 68.22 168.63 35.54
C GLY A 1139 67.68 167.42 36.30
N ALA A 1140 66.59 167.59 37.07
CA ALA A 1140 65.95 166.49 37.82
C ALA A 1140 65.25 165.46 36.91
N LEU A 1141 64.69 165.91 35.79
CA LEU A 1141 64.08 165.03 34.78
C LEU A 1141 65.13 164.19 34.05
N ALA A 1142 66.29 164.78 33.75
CA ALA A 1142 67.43 164.05 33.20
C ALA A 1142 67.89 162.93 34.15
N GLU A 1143 67.90 163.18 35.46
CA GLU A 1143 68.28 162.18 36.47
C GLU A 1143 67.29 161.00 36.53
N ARG A 1144 65.96 161.29 36.54
CA ARG A 1144 64.92 160.25 36.66
C ARG A 1144 64.92 159.27 35.49
N TYR A 1145 65.04 159.76 34.25
CA TYR A 1145 65.07 158.88 33.08
C TYR A 1145 66.33 158.01 33.02
N SER A 1146 67.45 158.47 33.58
CA SER A 1146 68.66 157.67 33.67
C SER A 1146 68.52 156.50 34.65
N GLN A 1147 67.84 156.70 35.78
CA GLN A 1147 67.66 155.66 36.81
C GLN A 1147 66.67 154.54 36.39
N GLN A 1148 65.68 154.84 35.54
CA GLN A 1148 64.68 153.86 35.09
C GLN A 1148 65.07 153.16 33.77
N HIS A 1149 66.33 153.29 33.33
CA HIS A 1149 66.84 152.74 32.05
C HIS A 1149 66.01 153.15 30.82
N MET A 1150 65.38 154.33 30.86
CA MET A 1150 64.53 154.85 29.79
C MET A 1150 65.37 155.58 28.74
N HIS A 1151 66.21 154.82 28.03
CA HIS A 1151 67.25 155.33 27.13
C HIS A 1151 66.71 156.26 26.03
N ASP A 1152 65.54 155.94 25.45
CA ASP A 1152 64.96 156.73 24.35
C ASP A 1152 64.47 158.13 24.80
N PHE A 1153 63.95 158.22 26.02
CA PHE A 1153 63.45 159.49 26.58
C PHE A 1153 64.60 160.43 26.98
N LEU A 1154 65.69 159.88 27.52
CA LEU A 1154 66.90 160.65 27.88
C LEU A 1154 67.54 161.31 26.65
N LYS A 1155 67.57 160.60 25.51
CA LYS A 1155 68.09 161.12 24.24
C LYS A 1155 67.31 162.35 23.75
N THR A 1156 65.98 162.29 23.85
CA THR A 1156 65.10 163.37 23.39
C THR A 1156 65.25 164.64 24.24
N LEU A 1157 65.41 164.49 25.56
CA LEU A 1157 65.70 165.61 26.48
C LEU A 1157 66.99 166.35 26.11
N ARG A 1158 68.03 165.60 25.73
CA ARG A 1158 69.36 166.15 25.36
C ARG A 1158 69.31 167.08 24.16
N GLU A 1159 68.62 166.68 23.10
CA GLU A 1159 68.54 167.46 21.85
C GLU A 1159 67.82 168.81 22.07
N GLN A 1160 66.79 168.84 22.92
CA GLN A 1160 66.04 170.06 23.21
C GLN A 1160 66.83 171.06 24.07
N CYS A 1161 67.60 170.60 25.07
CA CYS A 1161 68.47 171.46 25.87
C CYS A 1161 69.52 172.20 25.01
N LEU A 1162 70.14 171.50 24.06
CA LEU A 1162 71.17 172.09 23.19
C LEU A 1162 70.63 173.18 22.27
N LYS A 1163 69.44 172.98 21.69
CA LYS A 1163 68.77 174.00 20.87
C LYS A 1163 68.56 175.30 21.64
N GLN A 1164 68.14 175.23 22.90
CA GLN A 1164 67.88 176.45 23.66
C GLN A 1164 69.14 177.22 24.07
N LEU A 1165 70.23 176.54 24.39
CA LEU A 1165 71.51 177.20 24.64
C LEU A 1165 72.00 178.02 23.44
N GLN A 1166 71.78 177.51 22.22
CA GLN A 1166 72.17 178.22 21.00
C GLN A 1166 71.36 179.50 20.78
N ILE A 1167 70.07 179.50 21.12
CA ILE A 1167 69.21 180.68 21.06
C ILE A 1167 69.71 181.79 22.01
N TYR A 1168 70.09 181.45 23.24
CA TYR A 1168 70.64 182.44 24.16
C TYR A 1168 71.96 183.05 23.68
N ARG A 1169 72.83 182.26 23.05
CA ARG A 1169 74.08 182.80 22.46
C ARG A 1169 73.81 183.83 21.38
N MET A 1170 72.86 183.54 20.49
CA MET A 1170 72.45 184.51 19.46
C MET A 1170 71.88 185.79 20.09
N LYS A 1171 71.09 185.67 21.17
CA LYS A 1171 70.57 186.82 21.93
C LYS A 1171 71.72 187.65 22.53
N VAL A 1172 72.74 187.03 23.12
CA VAL A 1172 73.94 187.73 23.65
C VAL A 1172 74.64 188.54 22.55
N GLN A 1173 74.92 187.93 21.40
CA GLN A 1173 75.59 188.60 20.28
C GLN A 1173 74.78 189.80 19.78
N LYS A 1174 73.47 189.59 19.56
CA LYS A 1174 72.55 190.64 19.11
C LYS A 1174 72.50 191.82 20.08
N PHE A 1175 72.44 191.57 21.38
CA PHE A 1175 72.39 192.65 22.38
C PHE A 1175 73.72 193.39 22.54
N PHE A 1176 74.87 192.74 22.29
CA PHE A 1176 76.16 193.41 22.19
C PHE A 1176 76.22 194.37 20.99
N ASP A 1177 75.71 193.93 19.83
CA ASP A 1177 75.66 194.76 18.62
C ASP A 1177 74.75 195.99 18.80
N GLU A 1178 73.64 195.83 19.53
CA GLU A 1178 72.71 196.92 19.91
C GLU A 1178 73.24 197.81 21.05
N LYS A 1179 74.43 197.52 21.60
CA LYS A 1179 75.03 198.17 22.79
C LYS A 1179 74.18 198.08 24.06
N ASN A 1180 73.24 197.14 24.13
CA ASN A 1180 72.43 196.87 25.32
C ASN A 1180 73.10 195.81 26.21
N ILE A 1181 74.10 196.25 26.99
CA ILE A 1181 74.96 195.36 27.78
C ILE A 1181 74.17 194.59 28.85
N GLN A 1182 73.13 195.19 29.44
CA GLN A 1182 72.38 194.56 30.54
C GLN A 1182 71.64 193.30 30.07
N SER A 1183 70.96 193.36 28.92
CA SER A 1183 70.25 192.20 28.35
C SER A 1183 71.20 191.10 27.85
N ALA A 1184 72.41 191.47 27.42
CA ALA A 1184 73.47 190.51 27.10
C ALA A 1184 73.93 189.75 28.36
N ILE A 1185 74.16 190.45 29.47
CA ILE A 1185 74.55 189.83 30.75
C ILE A 1185 73.48 188.84 31.25
N ASP A 1186 72.21 189.19 31.19
CA ASP A 1186 71.14 188.28 31.65
C ASP A 1186 71.02 187.03 30.77
N SER A 1187 71.29 187.14 29.47
CA SER A 1187 71.35 185.96 28.59
C SER A 1187 72.57 185.07 28.89
N ILE A 1188 73.71 185.65 29.26
CA ILE A 1188 74.90 184.91 29.72
C ILE A 1188 74.63 184.18 31.04
N LYS A 1189 73.95 184.83 32.01
CA LYS A 1189 73.57 184.17 33.27
C LYS A 1189 72.74 182.91 33.04
N LYS A 1190 71.80 182.94 32.08
CA LYS A 1190 70.99 181.76 31.72
C LYS A 1190 71.81 180.64 31.10
N ILE A 1191 72.80 180.97 30.26
CA ILE A 1191 73.75 179.99 29.71
C ILE A 1191 74.51 179.30 30.84
N LEU A 1192 75.08 180.06 31.78
CA LEU A 1192 75.81 179.53 32.93
C LEU A 1192 74.91 178.69 33.86
N LYS A 1193 73.61 179.01 33.96
CA LYS A 1193 72.63 178.23 34.73
C LYS A 1193 72.39 176.86 34.12
N TYR A 1194 72.26 176.78 32.79
CA TYR A 1194 72.12 175.52 32.06
C TYR A 1194 73.34 174.63 32.26
N GLU A 1195 74.54 175.21 32.19
CA GLU A 1195 75.78 174.50 32.46
C GLU A 1195 75.79 173.90 33.87
N LYS A 1196 75.37 174.68 34.88
CA LYS A 1196 75.36 174.23 36.28
C LYS A 1196 74.30 173.15 36.57
N SER A 1197 73.08 173.31 36.08
CA SER A 1197 71.94 172.44 36.46
C SER A 1197 71.79 171.20 35.59
N VAL A 1198 72.25 171.23 34.33
CA VAL A 1198 72.05 170.14 33.36
C VAL A 1198 73.38 169.47 32.96
N GLY A 1199 74.50 170.18 33.09
CA GLY A 1199 75.82 169.73 32.63
C GLY A 1199 76.42 168.50 33.34
N ALA A 1200 75.77 167.97 34.38
CA ALA A 1200 76.14 166.67 34.98
C ALA A 1200 75.62 165.47 34.15
N TYR A 1201 74.52 165.65 33.40
CA TYR A 1201 73.85 164.59 32.63
C TYR A 1201 73.98 164.79 31.12
N ILE A 1202 74.21 166.03 30.67
CA ILE A 1202 74.45 166.38 29.27
C ILE A 1202 75.77 167.15 29.20
N SER A 1203 76.86 166.44 28.91
CA SER A 1203 78.23 166.97 28.99
C SER A 1203 78.52 168.17 28.09
N GLU A 1204 77.80 168.29 26.97
CA GLU A 1204 78.00 169.33 25.94
C GLU A 1204 77.55 170.73 26.37
N THR A 1205 76.88 170.86 27.52
CA THR A 1205 76.52 172.16 28.07
C THR A 1205 77.63 172.78 28.93
N LYS A 1206 78.81 172.16 29.08
CA LYS A 1206 79.96 172.65 29.87
C LYS A 1206 81.04 173.37 29.03
N GLY A 1207 81.50 174.54 29.47
CA GLY A 1207 82.67 175.24 28.94
C GLY A 1207 82.45 176.25 27.80
N ILE A 1208 81.30 176.95 27.76
CA ILE A 1208 81.03 178.03 26.77
C ILE A 1208 80.75 179.38 27.42
#